data_AF-A0A932X6Y0-F1
#
_entry.id   AF-A0A932X6Y0-F1
#
_cell.length_a   1.000
_cell.length_b   1.000
_cell.length_c   1.000
_cell.angle_alpha   90.00
_cell.angle_beta   90.00
_cell.angle_gamma   90.00
#
_symmetry.space_group_name_H-M   'P 1'
#
loop_
_entity.id
_entity.type
_entity.pdbx_description
1 polymer ?
#
loop_
_entity_poly.entity_id
_entity_poly.type
_entity_poly.pdbx_seq_one_letter_code
_entity_poly.pdbx_strand_id
1 'polypeptide(L)'
;MCRTMPLWMMATVCLGASTASGFQTSGFKDFTQAFEAGMAASREKRPGEAREAFAEALRLANRPADKAATHLQIGHTYDTRFERREKMAAYEEVLKTPQAAPEHLAEAQLGVALVLHYHAGTYSFADIREAFSKALGMAGATPDDRARALLAVGDLCVKDEEYEAARAEFGKVLEIENVGARERTSALQRTADAYCREGAWPEARRIWEEIGNELEIGMTFYQEGNFSEAREWFRKWVAKHPPESWPARNTRAYLDACDLYLEEAKKGPVDLGSRTEPFMDEWLVARKSNIALQVHPPVQREIVWRVERPWENSVALILSAAYDGEKLRILYRGRANPNAQCLIESTDGIHFTRPELGVFEWEAGDGGKNNIVYRNDPPRLLDKDHVIRQLLEPQHEETRQLLERYNLRSLLWINSMFRDANPEAGPEERYKGFAQMAGLWPVTSPDGVRWSLRSREPTITGGPFDTTNVAFWDRERKVYRAYGRLGQGYKAVRTIQTAESEDFLHWSATRQLTFAPGVPLFEDLYTNAASPLPGAEHIYVMFPMRFLQWRKKVEAHREMGVSDALLFTSRDGYLWSRPSLEGWLRPDLDSRKWTERNYIGCGVVQLDPDEFSLYVTEHYRHDTIHFRRYTVRRHGFASLHASVPGGEFTTRPFTFRGSRLVLNYATSAAGFIRVEVQDADGNPLAGFRLEEMDRLYGNELDRVVSWRGGPDLSALAGKRVRLRFVMEDADLYSLRFSAGG
;
A
#
# COMPACT_ATOMS: atom_id res chain seq x y z
N MET A 1 -11.19 -15.89 29.18
CA MET A 1 -11.50 -14.68 29.99
C MET A 1 -12.12 -14.98 31.38
N CYS A 2 -12.13 -16.21 31.89
CA CYS A 2 -12.63 -16.51 33.26
C CYS A 2 -11.54 -16.97 34.26
N ARG A 3 -10.32 -16.42 34.22
CA ARG A 3 -9.23 -16.83 35.13
C ARG A 3 -8.80 -15.79 36.17
N THR A 4 -9.43 -14.62 36.24
CA THR A 4 -8.93 -13.46 37.03
C THR A 4 -9.73 -13.15 38.31
N MET A 5 -10.49 -14.10 38.85
CA MET A 5 -11.07 -13.94 40.20
C MET A 5 -10.04 -14.37 41.26
N PRO A 6 -9.74 -13.56 42.28
CA PRO A 6 -8.90 -13.97 43.40
C PRO A 6 -9.43 -15.27 44.05
N LEU A 7 -8.55 -16.20 44.43
CA LEU A 7 -8.89 -17.49 45.04
C LEU A 7 -9.82 -17.38 46.26
N TRP A 8 -9.70 -16.30 47.05
CA TRP A 8 -10.56 -16.03 48.20
C TRP A 8 -11.99 -15.60 47.80
N MET A 9 -12.17 -15.04 46.60
CA MET A 9 -13.47 -14.70 46.02
C MET A 9 -14.20 -15.97 45.51
N MET A 10 -13.46 -16.92 44.89
CA MET A 10 -14.02 -18.23 44.52
C MET A 10 -14.46 -19.04 45.75
N ALA A 11 -13.69 -19.00 46.84
CA ALA A 11 -14.02 -19.69 48.08
C ALA A 11 -15.36 -19.23 48.71
N THR A 12 -15.72 -17.96 48.51
CA THR A 12 -16.97 -17.38 49.04
C THR A 12 -18.20 -17.75 48.18
N VAL A 13 -18.00 -18.08 46.90
CA VAL A 13 -19.07 -18.54 45.99
C VAL A 13 -19.34 -20.03 46.15
N CYS A 14 -18.32 -20.85 46.44
CA CYS A 14 -18.48 -22.30 46.63
C CYS A 14 -18.90 -22.70 48.05
N LEU A 15 -18.53 -21.94 49.08
CA LEU A 15 -18.97 -22.19 50.46
C LEU A 15 -20.16 -21.28 50.75
N GLY A 16 -21.36 -21.81 50.53
CA GLY A 16 -22.60 -21.21 51.01
C GLY A 16 -22.44 -20.78 52.46
N ALA A 17 -22.77 -19.51 52.71
CA ALA A 17 -22.58 -18.83 53.99
C ALA A 17 -23.05 -19.70 55.17
N SER A 18 -22.10 -20.14 56.01
CA SER A 18 -22.39 -20.37 57.42
C SER A 18 -21.16 -20.12 58.30
N THR A 19 -21.35 -19.11 59.16
CA THR A 19 -20.74 -18.89 60.48
C THR A 19 -19.21 -18.75 60.61
N ALA A 20 -18.74 -17.51 60.68
CA ALA A 20 -17.86 -17.03 61.76
C ALA A 20 -17.84 -15.48 61.85
N SER A 21 -18.33 -14.99 63.00
CA SER A 21 -18.17 -13.67 63.64
C SER A 21 -17.51 -12.50 62.88
N GLY A 22 -18.34 -11.51 62.53
CA GLY A 22 -18.17 -10.11 62.96
C GLY A 22 -16.91 -9.35 62.55
N PHE A 23 -16.70 -9.09 61.26
CA PHE A 23 -15.89 -7.96 60.76
C PHE A 23 -16.44 -7.45 59.40
N GLN A 24 -16.82 -6.17 59.35
CA GLN A 24 -17.12 -5.31 58.19
C GLN A 24 -17.67 -5.97 56.89
N THR A 25 -19.01 -5.97 56.68
CA THR A 25 -19.64 -6.65 55.53
C THR A 25 -20.31 -5.75 54.47
N SER A 26 -20.48 -4.42 54.66
CA SER A 26 -21.09 -3.55 53.63
C SER A 26 -20.10 -3.16 52.52
N GLY A 27 -18.98 -2.51 52.87
CA GLY A 27 -18.02 -2.01 51.88
C GLY A 27 -17.34 -3.10 51.04
N PHE A 28 -17.23 -4.32 51.57
CA PHE A 28 -16.72 -5.47 50.81
C PHE A 28 -17.70 -5.95 49.72
N LYS A 29 -19.00 -5.93 50.03
CA LYS A 29 -20.07 -6.27 49.08
C LYS A 29 -20.19 -5.20 47.99
N ASP A 30 -20.08 -3.93 48.36
CA ASP A 30 -20.14 -2.81 47.42
C ASP A 30 -18.94 -2.82 46.45
N PHE A 31 -17.73 -3.12 46.94
CA PHE A 31 -16.55 -3.34 46.09
C PHE A 31 -16.79 -4.46 45.07
N THR A 32 -17.26 -5.62 45.56
CA THR A 32 -17.46 -6.80 44.71
C THR A 32 -18.48 -6.52 43.60
N GLN A 33 -19.57 -5.84 43.93
CA GLN A 33 -20.59 -5.44 42.98
C GLN A 33 -20.05 -4.49 41.90
N ALA A 34 -19.28 -3.47 42.29
CA ALA A 34 -18.66 -2.54 41.34
C ALA A 34 -17.63 -3.24 40.43
N PHE A 35 -16.80 -4.12 41.01
CA PHE A 35 -15.80 -4.88 40.26
C PHE A 35 -16.43 -5.84 39.25
N GLU A 36 -17.49 -6.56 39.64
CA GLU A 36 -18.24 -7.45 38.74
C GLU A 36 -18.96 -6.69 37.62
N ALA A 37 -19.51 -5.51 37.93
CA ALA A 37 -20.10 -4.62 36.93
C ALA A 37 -19.05 -4.19 35.87
N GLY A 38 -17.84 -3.84 36.30
CA GLY A 38 -16.74 -3.51 35.39
C GLY A 38 -16.33 -4.69 34.51
N MET A 39 -16.25 -5.90 35.08
CA MET A 39 -15.97 -7.13 34.35
C MET A 39 -17.08 -7.48 33.34
N ALA A 40 -18.35 -7.27 33.69
CA ALA A 40 -19.48 -7.47 32.79
C ALA A 40 -19.44 -6.48 31.62
N ALA A 41 -19.27 -5.18 31.89
CA ALA A 41 -19.15 -4.15 30.88
C ALA A 41 -17.96 -4.40 29.93
N SER A 42 -16.83 -4.90 30.46
CA SER A 42 -15.66 -5.29 29.65
C SER A 42 -15.96 -6.46 28.71
N ARG A 43 -16.67 -7.50 29.19
CA ARG A 43 -17.10 -8.64 28.35
C ARG A 43 -18.05 -8.21 27.24
N GLU A 44 -18.87 -7.21 27.52
CA GLU A 44 -19.83 -6.63 26.57
C GLU A 44 -19.23 -5.53 25.68
N LYS A 45 -17.91 -5.30 25.76
CA LYS A 45 -17.18 -4.29 24.97
C LYS A 45 -17.71 -2.87 25.16
N ARG A 46 -18.08 -2.51 26.40
CA ARG A 46 -18.54 -1.19 26.82
C ARG A 46 -17.45 -0.50 27.66
N PRO A 47 -16.37 0.03 27.04
CA PRO A 47 -15.18 0.48 27.76
C PRO A 47 -15.42 1.69 28.66
N GLY A 48 -16.36 2.58 28.30
CA GLY A 48 -16.74 3.73 29.14
C GLY A 48 -17.36 3.28 30.46
N GLU A 49 -18.39 2.44 30.39
CA GLU A 49 -19.05 1.88 31.57
C GLU A 49 -18.11 1.00 32.41
N ALA A 50 -17.24 0.23 31.76
CA ALA A 50 -16.22 -0.55 32.47
C ALA A 50 -15.27 0.33 33.28
N ARG A 51 -14.84 1.49 32.74
CA ARG A 51 -13.98 2.44 33.46
C ARG A 51 -14.68 3.06 34.65
N GLU A 52 -15.93 3.47 34.51
CA GLU A 52 -16.71 4.04 35.61
C GLU A 52 -16.86 3.03 36.74
N ALA A 53 -17.23 1.79 36.40
CA ALA A 53 -17.40 0.71 37.37
C ALA A 53 -16.08 0.33 38.06
N PHE A 54 -14.96 0.25 37.32
CA PHE A 54 -13.65 -0.01 37.92
C PHE A 54 -13.10 1.18 38.73
N ALA A 55 -13.42 2.43 38.36
CA ALA A 55 -13.06 3.59 39.16
C ALA A 55 -13.78 3.58 40.51
N GLU A 56 -15.07 3.22 40.52
CA GLU A 56 -15.82 3.05 41.76
C GLU A 56 -15.31 1.85 42.59
N ALA A 57 -15.02 0.72 41.94
CA ALA A 57 -14.38 -0.41 42.62
C ALA A 57 -13.04 -0.01 43.27
N LEU A 58 -12.23 0.80 42.58
CA LEU A 58 -10.95 1.27 43.11
C LEU A 58 -11.14 2.19 44.34
N ARG A 59 -12.17 3.03 44.33
CA ARG A 59 -12.53 3.89 45.48
C ARG A 59 -12.95 3.08 46.71
N LEU A 60 -13.61 1.94 46.49
CA LEU A 60 -14.10 1.03 47.53
C LEU A 60 -13.05 0.00 47.97
N ALA A 61 -11.95 -0.16 47.23
CA ALA A 61 -10.91 -1.14 47.50
C ALA A 61 -10.08 -0.79 48.74
N ASN A 62 -10.29 -1.54 49.83
CA ASN A 62 -9.60 -1.33 51.10
C ASN A 62 -8.36 -2.22 51.29
N ARG A 63 -8.22 -3.31 50.52
CA ARG A 63 -7.06 -4.21 50.60
C ARG A 63 -6.11 -3.98 49.42
N PRO A 64 -4.78 -4.07 49.62
CA PRO A 64 -3.81 -3.99 48.52
C PRO A 64 -4.11 -4.97 47.37
N ALA A 65 -4.54 -6.19 47.68
CA ALA A 65 -4.91 -7.19 46.67
C ALA A 65 -6.10 -6.75 45.78
N ASP A 66 -7.09 -6.09 46.37
CA ASP A 66 -8.27 -5.58 45.65
C ASP A 66 -7.89 -4.40 44.74
N LYS A 67 -7.00 -3.52 45.23
CA LYS A 67 -6.45 -2.40 44.44
C LYS A 67 -5.64 -2.91 43.25
N ALA A 68 -4.73 -3.87 43.47
CA ALA A 68 -3.93 -4.49 42.41
C ALA A 68 -4.82 -5.16 41.35
N ALA A 69 -5.82 -5.94 41.75
CA ALA A 69 -6.75 -6.59 40.83
C ALA A 69 -7.54 -5.56 40.00
N THR A 70 -7.97 -4.46 40.62
CA THR A 70 -8.74 -3.40 39.95
C THR A 70 -7.87 -2.63 38.95
N HIS A 71 -6.66 -2.22 39.34
CA HIS A 71 -5.71 -1.57 38.44
C HIS A 71 -5.34 -2.45 37.23
N LEU A 72 -5.21 -3.76 37.43
CA LEU A 72 -4.96 -4.70 36.34
C LEU A 72 -6.09 -4.70 35.31
N GLN A 73 -7.35 -4.74 35.76
CA GLN A 73 -8.50 -4.69 34.84
C GLN A 73 -8.67 -3.32 34.18
N ILE A 74 -8.34 -2.23 34.87
CA ILE A 74 -8.28 -0.89 34.27
C ILE A 74 -7.27 -0.88 33.11
N GLY A 75 -6.08 -1.45 33.30
CA GLY A 75 -5.08 -1.59 32.24
C GLY A 75 -5.61 -2.37 31.02
N HIS A 76 -6.37 -3.44 31.25
CA HIS A 76 -7.02 -4.20 30.15
C HIS A 76 -8.12 -3.42 29.41
N THR A 77 -8.70 -2.41 30.05
CA THR A 77 -9.82 -1.63 29.49
C THR A 77 -9.35 -0.50 28.56
N TYR A 78 -8.14 0.03 28.76
CA TYR A 78 -7.60 1.10 27.92
C TYR A 78 -7.15 0.60 26.55
N ASP A 79 -7.40 1.42 25.52
CA ASP A 79 -6.96 1.13 24.16
C ASP A 79 -5.45 1.36 24.03
N THR A 80 -4.73 0.34 23.56
CA THR A 80 -3.27 0.39 23.46
C THR A 80 -2.79 1.46 22.46
N ARG A 81 -3.57 1.82 21.45
CA ARG A 81 -3.20 2.80 20.41
C ARG A 81 -3.39 4.23 20.91
N PHE A 82 -4.55 4.52 21.49
CA PHE A 82 -4.97 5.89 21.79
C PHE A 82 -4.69 6.32 23.23
N GLU A 83 -4.64 5.38 24.18
CA GLU A 83 -4.65 5.65 25.63
C GLU A 83 -3.46 4.98 26.34
N ARG A 84 -2.30 5.01 25.67
CA ARG A 84 -1.11 4.28 26.11
C ARG A 84 -0.60 4.72 27.49
N ARG A 85 -0.75 6.00 27.84
CA ARG A 85 -0.21 6.56 29.09
C ARG A 85 -1.01 6.06 30.28
N GLU A 86 -2.33 6.11 30.14
CA GLU A 86 -3.30 5.65 31.12
C GLU A 86 -3.19 4.14 31.32
N LYS A 87 -3.03 3.40 30.21
CA LYS A 87 -2.78 1.96 30.23
C LYS A 87 -1.50 1.58 30.97
N MET A 88 -0.39 2.24 30.66
CA MET A 88 0.90 2.02 31.32
C MET A 88 0.83 2.34 32.82
N ALA A 89 0.26 3.51 33.16
CA ALA A 89 0.11 3.93 34.54
C ALA A 89 -0.69 2.89 35.36
N ALA A 90 -1.77 2.35 34.79
CA ALA A 90 -2.55 1.32 35.48
C ALA A 90 -1.72 0.07 35.80
N TYR A 91 -0.91 -0.44 34.87
CA TYR A 91 -0.04 -1.59 35.13
C TYR A 91 1.09 -1.25 36.12
N GLU A 92 1.69 -0.07 36.03
CA GLU A 92 2.73 0.38 36.97
C GLU A 92 2.20 0.47 38.41
N GLU A 93 0.94 0.86 38.61
CA GLU A 93 0.32 0.85 39.94
C GLU A 93 0.15 -0.56 40.50
N VAL A 94 -0.13 -1.57 39.66
CA VAL A 94 -0.12 -2.98 40.09
C VAL A 94 1.26 -3.37 40.59
N LEU A 95 2.32 -3.02 39.84
CA LEU A 95 3.71 -3.36 40.17
C LEU A 95 4.21 -2.68 41.45
N LYS A 96 3.69 -1.51 41.79
CA LYS A 96 4.01 -0.79 43.03
C LYS A 96 3.21 -1.28 44.24
N THR A 97 2.13 -2.03 44.03
CA THR A 97 1.22 -2.42 45.11
C THR A 97 1.86 -3.49 46.02
N PRO A 98 2.04 -3.22 47.33
CA PRO A 98 2.63 -4.20 48.24
C PRO A 98 1.76 -5.46 48.34
N GLN A 99 2.40 -6.63 48.37
CA GLN A 99 1.73 -7.94 48.50
C GLN A 99 0.70 -8.24 47.39
N ALA A 100 0.82 -7.60 46.23
CA ALA A 100 0.07 -8.02 45.05
C ALA A 100 0.38 -9.49 44.71
N ALA A 101 -0.63 -10.21 44.23
CA ALA A 101 -0.49 -11.61 43.85
C ALA A 101 0.59 -11.75 42.76
N PRO A 102 1.48 -12.77 42.84
CA PRO A 102 2.53 -12.97 41.84
C PRO A 102 2.02 -13.01 40.39
N GLU A 103 0.83 -13.55 40.18
CA GLU A 103 0.17 -13.64 38.86
C GLU A 103 -0.23 -12.26 38.33
N HIS A 104 -0.77 -11.39 39.19
CA HIS A 104 -1.12 -10.02 38.82
C HIS A 104 0.13 -9.19 38.49
N LEU A 105 1.21 -9.39 39.26
CA LEU A 105 2.49 -8.73 38.99
C LEU A 105 3.07 -9.19 37.65
N ALA A 106 3.01 -10.49 37.35
CA ALA A 106 3.46 -11.02 36.07
C ALA A 106 2.64 -10.49 34.88
N GLU A 107 1.31 -10.50 35.00
CA GLU A 107 0.40 -10.01 33.96
C GLU A 107 0.56 -8.50 33.73
N ALA A 108 0.74 -7.71 34.79
CA ALA A 108 1.02 -6.28 34.67
C ALA A 108 2.38 -6.00 34.02
N GLN A 109 3.43 -6.75 34.37
CA GLN A 109 4.75 -6.60 33.76
C GLN A 109 4.72 -6.97 32.26
N LEU A 110 3.98 -8.02 31.90
CA LEU A 110 3.73 -8.37 30.51
C LEU A 110 2.92 -7.28 29.80
N GLY A 111 1.89 -6.72 30.46
CA GLY A 111 1.09 -5.61 29.95
C GLY A 111 1.93 -4.38 29.62
N VAL A 112 2.85 -4.00 30.51
CA VAL A 112 3.86 -2.95 30.26
C VAL A 112 4.68 -3.26 29.02
N ALA A 113 5.28 -4.45 28.95
CA ALA A 113 6.13 -4.85 27.83
C ALA A 113 5.36 -4.84 26.49
N LEU A 114 4.10 -5.28 26.48
CA LEU A 114 3.24 -5.26 25.29
C LEU A 114 2.86 -3.85 24.84
N VAL A 115 2.65 -2.91 25.76
CA VAL A 115 2.43 -1.51 25.39
C VAL A 115 3.70 -0.92 24.77
N LEU A 116 4.87 -1.17 25.36
CA LEU A 116 6.15 -0.73 24.78
C LEU A 116 6.37 -1.33 23.38
N HIS A 117 6.10 -2.63 23.22
CA HIS A 117 6.17 -3.32 21.92
C HIS A 117 5.21 -2.75 20.88
N TYR A 118 3.97 -2.43 21.28
CA TYR A 118 3.00 -1.83 20.37
C TYR A 118 3.49 -0.47 19.85
N HIS A 119 4.18 0.27 20.71
CA HIS A 119 4.80 1.56 20.40
C HIS A 119 6.31 1.41 20.14
N ALA A 120 6.75 0.30 19.54
CA ALA A 120 8.18 -0.01 19.34
C ALA A 120 8.94 1.03 18.50
N GLY A 121 8.24 1.93 17.82
CA GLY A 121 8.88 3.05 17.16
C GLY A 121 9.24 4.24 18.09
N THR A 122 8.60 4.34 19.25
CA THR A 122 8.85 5.38 20.26
C THR A 122 9.87 4.94 21.31
N TYR A 123 9.98 3.64 21.56
CA TYR A 123 10.86 3.06 22.57
C TYR A 123 12.01 2.30 21.90
N SER A 124 13.19 2.25 22.55
CA SER A 124 14.29 1.48 21.98
C SER A 124 13.98 -0.01 22.06
N PHE A 125 14.45 -0.78 21.08
CA PHE A 125 14.26 -2.23 21.10
C PHE A 125 14.97 -2.89 22.30
N ALA A 126 16.03 -2.27 22.82
CA ALA A 126 16.69 -2.69 24.04
C ALA A 126 15.74 -2.58 25.26
N ASP A 127 15.05 -1.46 25.43
CA ASP A 127 14.10 -1.26 26.52
C ASP A 127 12.94 -2.26 26.45
N ILE A 128 12.46 -2.53 25.23
CA ILE A 128 11.36 -3.47 25.00
C ILE A 128 11.82 -4.90 25.32
N ARG A 129 13.02 -5.29 24.86
CA ARG A 129 13.63 -6.61 25.16
C ARG A 129 13.86 -6.76 26.67
N GLU A 130 14.32 -5.72 27.37
CA GLU A 130 14.46 -5.73 28.82
C GLU A 130 13.11 -5.91 29.53
N ALA A 131 12.07 -5.20 29.08
CA ALA A 131 10.73 -5.32 29.66
C ALA A 131 10.14 -6.74 29.50
N PHE A 132 10.36 -7.40 28.36
CA PHE A 132 9.97 -8.80 28.16
C PHE A 132 10.83 -9.77 28.97
N SER A 133 12.14 -9.53 29.09
CA SER A 133 13.02 -10.33 29.96
C SER A 133 12.55 -10.30 31.41
N LYS A 134 12.19 -9.11 31.92
CA LYS A 134 11.56 -8.95 33.24
C LYS A 134 10.27 -9.76 33.35
N ALA A 135 9.37 -9.66 32.36
CA ALA A 135 8.12 -10.40 32.36
C ALA A 135 8.32 -11.93 32.40
N LEU A 136 9.29 -12.45 31.64
CA LEU A 136 9.65 -13.87 31.59
C LEU A 136 10.23 -14.39 32.92
N GLY A 137 10.91 -13.53 33.69
CA GLY A 137 11.47 -13.85 34.99
C GLY A 137 10.48 -13.81 36.16
N MET A 138 9.23 -13.38 35.94
CA MET A 138 8.24 -13.27 37.02
C MET A 138 7.75 -14.65 37.47
N ALA A 139 7.83 -14.92 38.78
CA ALA A 139 7.44 -16.21 39.35
C ALA A 139 5.97 -16.60 39.07
N GLY A 140 5.06 -15.62 38.99
CA GLY A 140 3.64 -15.84 38.70
C GLY A 140 3.28 -15.87 37.20
N ALA A 141 4.25 -15.81 36.29
CA ALA A 141 3.98 -15.84 34.85
C ALA A 141 3.52 -17.24 34.42
N THR A 142 2.29 -17.34 33.92
CA THR A 142 1.72 -18.58 33.39
C THR A 142 2.44 -19.03 32.11
N PRO A 143 2.31 -20.31 31.70
CA PRO A 143 2.79 -20.77 30.40
C PRO A 143 2.38 -19.86 29.23
N ASP A 144 1.14 -19.38 29.22
CA ASP A 144 0.60 -18.51 28.17
C ASP A 144 1.19 -17.08 28.25
N ASP A 145 1.50 -16.58 29.45
CA ASP A 145 2.18 -15.28 29.61
C ASP A 145 3.59 -15.33 29.02
N ARG A 146 4.33 -16.40 29.34
CA ARG A 146 5.67 -16.64 28.81
C ARG A 146 5.64 -16.81 27.29
N ALA A 147 4.67 -17.57 26.78
CA ALA A 147 4.46 -17.72 25.35
C ALA A 147 4.18 -16.38 24.66
N ARG A 148 3.28 -15.56 25.19
CA ARG A 148 2.98 -14.22 24.65
C ARG A 148 4.20 -13.30 24.66
N ALA A 149 5.03 -13.35 25.70
CA ALA A 149 6.27 -12.60 25.76
C ALA A 149 7.26 -13.04 24.66
N LEU A 150 7.49 -14.36 24.52
CA LEU A 150 8.38 -14.91 23.49
C LEU A 150 7.89 -14.61 22.07
N LEU A 151 6.59 -14.73 21.80
CA LEU A 151 5.99 -14.34 20.52
C LEU A 151 6.26 -12.87 20.21
N ALA A 152 6.11 -11.98 21.19
CA ALA A 152 6.35 -10.56 21.00
C ALA A 152 7.84 -10.22 20.82
N VAL A 153 8.75 -10.94 21.48
CA VAL A 153 10.20 -10.80 21.25
C VAL A 153 10.56 -11.29 19.85
N GLY A 154 10.05 -12.45 19.42
CA GLY A 154 10.25 -12.93 18.06
C GLY A 154 9.68 -11.97 17.00
N ASP A 155 8.52 -11.36 17.25
CA ASP A 155 7.93 -10.32 16.39
C ASP A 155 8.83 -9.06 16.29
N LEU A 156 9.65 -8.74 17.31
CA LEU A 156 10.68 -7.70 17.22
C LEU A 156 11.85 -8.14 16.34
N CYS A 157 12.34 -9.37 16.51
CA CYS A 157 13.40 -9.92 15.67
C CYS A 157 12.99 -9.92 14.18
N VAL A 158 11.72 -10.25 13.86
CA VAL A 158 11.18 -10.13 12.50
C VAL A 158 11.23 -8.68 11.98
N LYS A 159 10.96 -7.68 12.82
CA LYS A 159 11.02 -6.25 12.42
C LYS A 159 12.45 -5.77 12.17
N ASP A 160 13.43 -6.40 12.82
CA ASP A 160 14.87 -6.19 12.60
C ASP A 160 15.44 -7.11 11.50
N GLU A 161 14.59 -7.91 10.85
CA GLU A 161 15.00 -8.86 9.79
C GLU A 161 15.93 -9.98 10.32
N GLU A 162 15.94 -10.21 11.64
CA GLU A 162 16.66 -11.29 12.34
C GLU A 162 15.79 -12.57 12.37
N TYR A 163 15.50 -13.15 11.21
CA TYR A 163 14.52 -14.24 11.09
C TYR A 163 14.91 -15.53 11.80
N GLU A 164 16.20 -15.88 11.82
CA GLU A 164 16.70 -17.03 12.57
C GLU A 164 16.48 -16.86 14.08
N ALA A 165 16.81 -15.68 14.63
CA ALA A 165 16.56 -15.36 16.02
C ALA A 165 15.06 -15.36 16.33
N ALA A 166 14.23 -14.83 15.43
CA ALA A 166 12.77 -14.88 15.58
C ALA A 166 12.26 -16.32 15.70
N ARG A 167 12.69 -17.22 14.81
CA ARG A 167 12.33 -18.64 14.87
C ARG A 167 12.80 -19.32 16.15
N ALA A 168 13.99 -18.98 16.65
CA ALA A 168 14.47 -19.50 17.93
C ALA A 168 13.54 -19.09 19.08
N GLU A 169 13.07 -17.84 19.12
CA GLU A 169 12.10 -17.39 20.14
C GLU A 169 10.75 -18.07 19.99
N PHE A 170 10.24 -18.26 18.76
CA PHE A 170 9.00 -19.00 18.54
C PHE A 170 9.14 -20.48 18.90
N GLY A 171 10.30 -21.09 18.66
CA GLY A 171 10.61 -22.47 19.04
C GLY A 171 10.52 -22.70 20.55
N LYS A 172 11.03 -21.76 21.36
CA LYS A 172 10.91 -21.81 22.83
C LYS A 172 9.46 -21.88 23.30
N VAL A 173 8.50 -21.30 22.56
CA VAL A 173 7.07 -21.41 22.90
C VAL A 173 6.59 -22.86 22.81
N LEU A 174 7.11 -23.63 21.85
CA LEU A 174 6.73 -25.02 21.63
C LEU A 174 7.31 -25.97 22.69
N GLU A 175 8.35 -25.54 23.39
CA GLU A 175 9.01 -26.24 24.49
C GLU A 175 8.32 -26.00 25.85
N ILE A 176 7.47 -24.97 25.96
CA ILE A 176 6.72 -24.69 27.19
C ILE A 176 5.69 -25.79 27.44
N GLU A 177 5.84 -26.50 28.56
CA GLU A 177 4.85 -27.47 29.02
C GLU A 177 3.49 -26.80 29.30
N ASN A 178 2.41 -27.43 28.85
CA ASN A 178 1.03 -26.97 29.06
C ASN A 178 0.71 -25.58 28.47
N VAL A 179 1.44 -25.13 27.45
CA VAL A 179 1.06 -23.93 26.67
C VAL A 179 -0.29 -24.13 25.97
N GLY A 180 -1.11 -23.08 25.95
CA GLY A 180 -2.40 -23.08 25.26
C GLY A 180 -2.27 -23.40 23.77
N ALA A 181 -3.28 -24.10 23.23
CA ALA A 181 -3.31 -24.47 21.82
C ALA A 181 -3.24 -23.24 20.89
N ARG A 182 -3.85 -22.12 21.30
CA ARG A 182 -3.84 -20.86 20.55
C ARG A 182 -2.42 -20.31 20.42
N GLU A 183 -1.68 -20.25 21.53
CA GLU A 183 -0.31 -19.74 21.59
C GLU A 183 0.64 -20.67 20.83
N ARG A 184 0.46 -22.00 20.95
CA ARG A 184 1.20 -22.99 20.16
C ARG A 184 0.99 -22.81 18.66
N THR A 185 -0.26 -22.73 18.19
CA THR A 185 -0.55 -22.46 16.78
C THR A 185 0.02 -21.12 16.34
N SER A 186 -0.08 -20.08 17.18
CA SER A 186 0.48 -18.75 16.89
C SER A 186 1.99 -18.78 16.71
N ALA A 187 2.72 -19.62 17.45
CA ALA A 187 4.15 -19.82 17.29
C ALA A 187 4.47 -20.50 15.95
N LEU A 188 3.78 -21.60 15.62
CA LEU A 188 3.97 -22.31 14.34
C LEU A 188 3.69 -21.39 13.14
N GLN A 189 2.60 -20.63 13.18
CA GLN A 189 2.25 -19.67 12.12
C GLN A 189 3.35 -18.62 11.91
N ARG A 190 3.88 -18.04 12.99
CA ARG A 190 4.96 -17.05 12.91
C ARG A 190 6.28 -17.64 12.44
N THR A 191 6.61 -18.87 12.83
CA THR A 191 7.78 -19.60 12.33
C THR A 191 7.68 -19.82 10.82
N ALA A 192 6.52 -20.25 10.33
CA ALA A 192 6.28 -20.44 8.91
C ALA A 192 6.31 -19.12 8.13
N ASP A 193 5.73 -18.04 8.67
CA ASP A 193 5.84 -16.70 8.09
C ASP A 193 7.29 -16.20 8.03
N ALA A 194 8.12 -16.49 9.05
CA ALA A 194 9.54 -16.14 9.04
C ALA A 194 10.29 -16.85 7.90
N TYR A 195 10.03 -18.14 7.68
CA TYR A 195 10.57 -18.87 6.52
C TYR A 195 10.08 -18.28 5.18
N CYS A 196 8.80 -17.92 5.08
CA CYS A 196 8.27 -17.25 3.89
C CYS A 196 9.00 -15.93 3.59
N ARG A 197 9.39 -15.15 4.60
CA ARG A 197 10.14 -13.90 4.41
C ARG A 197 11.57 -14.09 3.90
N GLU A 198 12.17 -15.25 4.17
CA GLU A 198 13.48 -15.65 3.63
C GLU A 198 13.38 -16.36 2.27
N GLY A 199 12.16 -16.62 1.77
CA GLY A 199 11.95 -17.42 0.56
C GLY A 199 12.14 -18.93 0.76
N ALA A 200 12.18 -19.41 2.01
CA ALA A 200 12.27 -20.82 2.37
C ALA A 200 10.88 -21.49 2.30
N TRP A 201 10.31 -21.53 1.09
CA TRP A 201 8.94 -22.00 0.86
C TRP A 201 8.68 -23.46 1.26
N PRO A 202 9.60 -24.42 1.01
CA PRO A 202 9.40 -25.82 1.43
C PRO A 202 9.33 -25.99 2.96
N GLU A 203 10.16 -25.28 3.70
CA GLU A 203 10.18 -25.29 5.17
C GLU A 203 8.89 -24.69 5.74
N ALA A 204 8.46 -23.54 5.21
CA ALA A 204 7.19 -22.93 5.58
C ALA A 204 6.00 -23.88 5.30
N ARG A 205 5.99 -24.51 4.11
CA ARG A 205 4.92 -25.42 3.69
C ARG A 205 4.71 -26.58 4.65
N ARG A 206 5.79 -27.22 5.13
CA ARG A 206 5.70 -28.34 6.09
C ARG A 206 4.94 -27.94 7.35
N ILE A 207 5.18 -26.72 7.86
CA ILE A 207 4.50 -26.19 9.03
C ILE A 207 3.04 -25.86 8.69
N TRP A 208 2.76 -25.29 7.51
CA TRP A 208 1.40 -25.03 7.06
C TRP A 208 0.57 -26.31 6.90
N GLU A 209 1.19 -27.40 6.45
CA GLU A 209 0.58 -28.74 6.39
C GLU A 209 0.30 -29.28 7.79
N GLU A 210 1.24 -29.15 8.74
CA GLU A 210 1.06 -29.57 10.14
C GLU A 210 -0.18 -28.92 10.77
N ILE A 211 -0.38 -27.62 10.52
CA ILE A 211 -1.52 -26.88 11.09
C ILE A 211 -2.76 -26.81 10.16
N GLY A 212 -2.71 -27.46 9.00
CA GLY A 212 -3.84 -27.57 8.06
C GLY A 212 -4.24 -26.27 7.35
N ASN A 213 -3.31 -25.35 7.09
CA ASN A 213 -3.59 -24.06 6.46
C ASN A 213 -3.49 -24.10 4.92
N GLU A 214 -4.57 -24.56 4.27
CA GLU A 214 -4.62 -24.80 2.81
C GLU A 214 -4.32 -23.57 1.95
N LEU A 215 -4.68 -22.37 2.42
CA LEU A 215 -4.43 -21.12 1.69
C LEU A 215 -2.94 -20.81 1.64
N GLU A 216 -2.26 -20.92 2.78
CA GLU A 216 -0.81 -20.70 2.86
C GLU A 216 -0.04 -21.76 2.07
N ILE A 217 -0.49 -23.02 2.07
CA ILE A 217 0.10 -24.07 1.24
C ILE A 217 0.03 -23.68 -0.25
N GLY A 218 -1.15 -23.26 -0.74
CA GLY A 218 -1.30 -22.77 -2.11
C GLY A 218 -0.40 -21.58 -2.41
N MET A 219 -0.26 -20.64 -1.46
CA MET A 219 0.62 -19.48 -1.61
C MET A 219 2.10 -19.86 -1.69
N THR A 220 2.57 -20.86 -0.94
CA THR A 220 3.97 -21.32 -1.08
C THR A 220 4.25 -21.87 -2.48
N PHE A 221 3.34 -22.67 -3.05
CA PHE A 221 3.48 -23.16 -4.43
C PHE A 221 3.43 -22.03 -5.45
N TYR A 222 2.54 -21.04 -5.23
CA TYR A 222 2.43 -19.87 -6.08
C TYR A 222 3.75 -19.09 -6.11
N GLN A 223 4.38 -18.86 -4.96
CA GLN A 223 5.66 -18.14 -4.87
C GLN A 223 6.83 -18.90 -5.49
N GLU A 224 6.78 -20.23 -5.53
CA GLU A 224 7.73 -21.07 -6.27
C GLU A 224 7.45 -21.13 -7.78
N GLY A 225 6.37 -20.50 -8.26
CA GLY A 225 5.94 -20.57 -9.66
C GLY A 225 5.28 -21.90 -10.06
N ASN A 226 4.95 -22.77 -9.09
CA ASN A 226 4.20 -23.99 -9.33
C ASN A 226 2.68 -23.71 -9.35
N PHE A 227 2.24 -23.05 -10.42
CA PHE A 227 0.86 -22.58 -10.55
C PHE A 227 -0.16 -23.71 -10.64
N SER A 228 0.23 -24.90 -11.10
CA SER A 228 -0.65 -26.07 -11.17
C SER A 228 -1.06 -26.52 -9.76
N GLU A 229 -0.09 -26.75 -8.87
CA GLU A 229 -0.34 -27.13 -7.48
C GLU A 229 -1.05 -26.03 -6.71
N ALA A 230 -0.56 -24.78 -6.85
CA ALA A 230 -1.18 -23.62 -6.21
C ALA A 230 -2.68 -23.50 -6.54
N ARG A 231 -3.03 -23.70 -7.81
CA ARG A 231 -4.41 -23.66 -8.29
C ARG A 231 -5.30 -24.72 -7.63
N GLU A 232 -4.80 -25.94 -7.44
CA GLU A 232 -5.57 -27.00 -6.79
C GLU A 232 -5.87 -26.66 -5.32
N TRP A 233 -4.86 -26.18 -4.60
CA TRP A 233 -5.02 -25.72 -3.22
C TRP A 233 -5.99 -24.54 -3.09
N PHE A 234 -5.88 -23.53 -3.96
CA PHE A 234 -6.82 -22.40 -3.96
C PHE A 234 -8.24 -22.85 -4.29
N ARG A 235 -8.45 -23.77 -5.24
CA ARG A 235 -9.79 -24.33 -5.52
C ARG A 235 -10.38 -25.04 -4.31
N LYS A 236 -9.58 -25.87 -3.65
CA LYS A 236 -9.98 -26.60 -2.44
C LYS A 236 -10.39 -25.64 -1.32
N TRP A 237 -9.60 -24.59 -1.11
CA TRP A 237 -9.86 -23.59 -0.09
C TRP A 237 -11.14 -22.79 -0.42
N VAL A 238 -11.30 -22.31 -1.65
CA VAL A 238 -12.45 -21.49 -2.04
C VAL A 238 -13.75 -22.30 -2.00
N ALA A 239 -13.73 -23.59 -2.30
CA ALA A 239 -14.91 -24.45 -2.22
C ALA A 239 -15.50 -24.57 -0.80
N LYS A 240 -14.72 -24.24 0.24
CA LYS A 240 -15.14 -24.28 1.65
C LYS A 240 -15.65 -22.94 2.19
N HIS A 241 -15.59 -21.87 1.41
CA HIS A 241 -15.88 -20.51 1.86
C HIS A 241 -16.94 -19.84 1.00
N PRO A 242 -17.80 -18.96 1.58
CA PRO A 242 -18.81 -18.24 0.81
C PRO A 242 -18.15 -17.35 -0.26
N PRO A 243 -18.59 -17.38 -1.53
CA PRO A 243 -17.98 -16.64 -2.63
C PRO A 243 -17.84 -15.13 -2.39
N GLU A 244 -18.83 -14.54 -1.73
CA GLU A 244 -18.92 -13.12 -1.40
C GLU A 244 -18.00 -12.71 -0.23
N SER A 245 -17.50 -13.68 0.55
CA SER A 245 -16.60 -13.40 1.67
C SER A 245 -15.30 -12.76 1.15
N TRP A 246 -14.80 -11.79 1.90
CA TRP A 246 -13.56 -11.09 1.54
C TRP A 246 -12.36 -12.06 1.38
N PRO A 247 -12.16 -13.07 2.26
CA PRO A 247 -11.14 -14.09 2.05
C PRO A 247 -11.31 -14.86 0.74
N ALA A 248 -12.54 -15.23 0.35
CA ALA A 248 -12.80 -15.95 -0.89
C ALA A 248 -12.55 -15.11 -2.15
N ARG A 249 -12.90 -13.82 -2.15
CA ARG A 249 -12.60 -12.92 -3.27
C ARG A 249 -11.10 -12.80 -3.50
N ASN A 250 -10.30 -12.71 -2.44
CA ASN A 250 -8.84 -12.60 -2.56
C ASN A 250 -8.20 -13.91 -3.03
N THR A 251 -8.62 -15.05 -2.48
CA THR A 251 -8.11 -16.36 -2.94
C THR A 251 -8.51 -16.63 -4.39
N ARG A 252 -9.70 -16.18 -4.82
CA ARG A 252 -10.11 -16.25 -6.22
C ARG A 252 -9.19 -15.42 -7.13
N ALA A 253 -8.76 -14.24 -6.69
CA ALA A 253 -7.84 -13.43 -7.47
C ALA A 253 -6.50 -14.16 -7.72
N TYR A 254 -5.99 -14.89 -6.73
CA TYR A 254 -4.80 -15.74 -6.92
C TYR A 254 -5.07 -16.97 -7.80
N LEU A 255 -6.28 -17.52 -7.74
CA LEU A 255 -6.72 -18.56 -8.67
C LEU A 255 -6.71 -18.05 -10.12
N ASP A 256 -7.29 -16.87 -10.36
CA ASP A 256 -7.30 -16.22 -11.68
C ASP A 256 -5.87 -15.97 -12.17
N ALA A 257 -4.96 -15.57 -11.27
CA ALA A 257 -3.54 -15.39 -11.58
C ALA A 257 -2.85 -16.72 -11.98
N CYS A 258 -3.14 -17.82 -11.28
CA CYS A 258 -2.64 -19.14 -11.68
C CYS A 258 -3.13 -19.52 -13.08
N ASP A 259 -4.42 -19.32 -13.36
CA ASP A 259 -4.97 -19.63 -14.68
C ASP A 259 -4.34 -18.74 -15.77
N LEU A 260 -4.11 -17.44 -15.49
CA LEU A 260 -3.35 -16.54 -16.37
C LEU A 260 -1.94 -17.06 -16.69
N TYR A 261 -1.15 -17.46 -15.69
CA TYR A 261 0.20 -17.99 -15.91
C TYR A 261 0.18 -19.32 -16.69
N LEU A 262 -0.77 -20.21 -16.39
CA LEU A 262 -0.92 -21.49 -17.06
C LEU A 262 -1.42 -21.34 -18.51
N GLU A 263 -2.23 -20.32 -18.79
CA GLU A 263 -2.64 -19.96 -20.15
C GLU A 263 -1.51 -19.27 -20.92
N GLU A 264 -0.77 -18.37 -20.28
CA GLU A 264 0.33 -17.66 -20.90
C GLU A 264 1.44 -18.62 -21.38
N ALA A 265 1.74 -19.67 -20.61
CA ALA A 265 2.63 -20.75 -21.01
C ALA A 265 2.17 -21.47 -22.30
N LYS A 266 0.88 -21.35 -22.67
CA LYS A 266 0.26 -21.97 -23.86
C LYS A 266 0.04 -20.99 -25.02
N LYS A 267 0.19 -19.67 -24.81
CA LYS A 267 -0.11 -18.67 -25.85
C LYS A 267 0.88 -18.75 -27.02
N GLY A 268 0.32 -18.73 -28.23
CA GLY A 268 1.03 -18.66 -29.50
C GLY A 268 1.78 -17.33 -29.71
N PRO A 269 2.12 -16.98 -30.97
CA PRO A 269 2.90 -15.77 -31.25
C PRO A 269 2.21 -14.51 -30.73
N VAL A 270 3.01 -13.60 -30.17
CA VAL A 270 2.58 -12.29 -29.69
C VAL A 270 2.26 -11.38 -30.89
N ASP A 271 1.17 -10.60 -30.84
CA ASP A 271 0.98 -9.51 -31.79
C ASP A 271 1.44 -8.18 -31.18
N LEU A 272 2.54 -7.62 -31.71
CA LEU A 272 3.04 -6.31 -31.30
C LEU A 272 2.39 -5.17 -32.11
N GLY A 273 1.79 -5.46 -33.27
CA GLY A 273 1.36 -4.40 -34.19
C GLY A 273 2.49 -3.41 -34.45
N SER A 274 2.20 -2.11 -34.32
CA SER A 274 3.17 -1.01 -34.45
C SER A 274 3.42 -0.28 -33.12
N ARG A 275 3.01 -0.87 -31.99
CA ARG A 275 3.10 -0.21 -30.68
C ARG A 275 4.54 -0.17 -30.19
N THR A 276 4.82 0.78 -29.30
CA THR A 276 6.07 0.76 -28.51
C THR A 276 5.96 -0.35 -27.50
N GLU A 277 6.97 -1.21 -27.40
CA GLU A 277 7.09 -2.26 -26.39
C GLU A 277 8.28 -1.94 -25.47
N PRO A 278 8.04 -1.28 -24.32
CA PRO A 278 9.04 -1.07 -23.28
C PRO A 278 9.43 -2.35 -22.56
N PHE A 279 10.73 -2.50 -22.25
CA PHE A 279 11.27 -3.58 -21.42
C PHE A 279 11.13 -3.25 -19.94
N MET A 280 9.87 -3.15 -19.50
CA MET A 280 9.47 -2.97 -18.10
C MET A 280 9.36 -4.29 -17.32
N ASP A 281 9.37 -5.39 -18.06
CA ASP A 281 9.32 -6.77 -17.62
C ASP A 281 9.99 -7.65 -18.70
N GLU A 282 10.00 -8.95 -18.46
CA GLU A 282 10.61 -9.92 -19.38
C GLU A 282 9.56 -10.64 -20.24
N TRP A 283 8.35 -10.07 -20.38
CA TRP A 283 7.21 -10.71 -21.03
C TRP A 283 7.49 -11.13 -22.49
N LEU A 284 8.25 -10.30 -23.22
CA LEU A 284 8.65 -10.56 -24.60
C LEU A 284 9.89 -11.48 -24.70
N VAL A 285 10.63 -11.69 -23.60
CA VAL A 285 11.88 -12.48 -23.59
C VAL A 285 11.56 -13.97 -23.55
N ALA A 286 12.13 -14.75 -24.48
CA ALA A 286 12.01 -16.20 -24.50
C ALA A 286 13.20 -16.90 -23.84
N ARG A 287 14.42 -16.44 -24.11
CA ARG A 287 15.66 -16.96 -23.53
C ARG A 287 16.64 -15.81 -23.38
N LYS A 288 17.46 -15.85 -22.34
CA LYS A 288 18.52 -14.86 -22.11
C LYS A 288 19.74 -15.51 -21.47
N SER A 289 20.91 -14.92 -21.70
CA SER A 289 22.19 -15.28 -21.09
C SER A 289 22.95 -13.98 -20.80
N ASN A 290 23.39 -13.78 -19.56
CA ASN A 290 24.06 -12.55 -19.09
C ASN A 290 23.28 -11.25 -19.37
N ILE A 291 21.94 -11.31 -19.35
CA ILE A 291 21.05 -10.15 -19.44
C ILE A 291 20.22 -10.08 -18.16
N ALA A 292 20.12 -8.88 -17.59
CA ALA A 292 19.30 -8.60 -16.42
C ALA A 292 18.26 -7.53 -16.74
N LEU A 293 17.07 -7.64 -16.14
CA LEU A 293 16.14 -6.52 -16.08
C LEU A 293 16.69 -5.51 -15.07
N GLN A 294 17.03 -4.31 -15.52
CA GLN A 294 17.60 -3.26 -14.68
C GLN A 294 16.62 -2.10 -14.54
N VAL A 295 16.27 -1.76 -13.30
CA VAL A 295 15.46 -0.59 -12.97
C VAL A 295 16.34 0.64 -12.83
N HIS A 296 15.92 1.76 -13.41
CA HIS A 296 16.64 3.03 -13.37
C HIS A 296 15.95 4.00 -12.41
N PRO A 297 16.68 4.58 -11.44
CA PRO A 297 16.10 5.57 -10.54
C PRO A 297 15.76 6.86 -11.30
N PRO A 298 14.74 7.61 -10.86
CA PRO A 298 14.41 8.88 -11.48
C PRO A 298 15.47 9.94 -11.15
N VAL A 299 15.66 10.90 -12.05
CA VAL A 299 16.58 12.02 -11.85
C VAL A 299 15.85 13.16 -11.16
N GLN A 300 16.38 13.61 -10.02
CA GLN A 300 15.85 14.78 -9.30
C GLN A 300 16.11 16.06 -10.10
N ARG A 301 15.09 16.92 -10.21
CA ARG A 301 15.16 18.20 -10.93
C ARG A 301 14.75 19.38 -10.04
N GLU A 302 14.09 20.36 -10.65
CA GLU A 302 13.76 21.66 -10.04
C GLU A 302 12.71 21.53 -8.94
N ILE A 303 12.74 22.48 -7.99
CA ILE A 303 11.60 22.74 -7.12
C ILE A 303 10.61 23.56 -7.92
N VAL A 304 9.39 23.05 -8.07
CA VAL A 304 8.37 23.65 -8.95
C VAL A 304 7.27 24.38 -8.17
N TRP A 305 7.18 24.17 -6.86
CA TRP A 305 6.21 24.84 -6.00
C TRP A 305 6.71 24.87 -4.54
N ARG A 306 6.39 25.94 -3.81
CA ARG A 306 6.66 26.15 -2.37
C ARG A 306 5.45 26.78 -1.70
N VAL A 307 5.35 26.69 -0.38
CA VAL A 307 4.34 27.44 0.39
C VAL A 307 4.59 28.94 0.28
N GLU A 308 3.66 29.67 -0.32
CA GLU A 308 3.74 31.13 -0.51
C GLU A 308 2.41 31.85 -0.25
N ARG A 309 1.37 31.10 0.12
CA ARG A 309 0.01 31.61 0.31
C ARG A 309 -0.57 31.15 1.66
N PRO A 310 -1.49 31.92 2.27
CA PRO A 310 -2.03 31.62 3.60
C PRO A 310 -2.92 30.36 3.65
N TRP A 311 -3.45 29.93 2.51
CA TRP A 311 -4.18 28.66 2.35
C TRP A 311 -3.28 27.45 2.10
N GLU A 312 -1.96 27.62 2.20
CA GLU A 312 -0.94 26.59 2.06
C GLU A 312 -0.16 26.44 3.38
N ASN A 313 0.25 25.23 3.74
CA ASN A 313 1.14 25.03 4.89
C ASN A 313 1.96 23.72 4.78
N SER A 314 2.61 23.34 5.88
CA SER A 314 3.44 22.14 5.99
C SER A 314 2.70 20.79 5.78
N VAL A 315 1.40 20.77 5.52
CA VAL A 315 0.68 19.53 5.13
C VAL A 315 0.18 19.55 3.70
N ALA A 316 0.73 20.46 2.88
CA ALA A 316 0.47 20.48 1.46
C ALA A 316 0.89 19.15 0.82
N LEU A 317 0.08 18.62 -0.10
CA LEU A 317 0.27 17.29 -0.66
C LEU A 317 -0.25 17.25 -2.09
N ILE A 318 0.60 16.86 -3.04
CA ILE A 318 0.17 16.58 -4.42
C ILE A 318 -0.86 15.45 -4.38
N LEU A 319 -1.94 15.56 -5.14
CA LEU A 319 -2.92 14.48 -5.30
C LEU A 319 -2.75 13.85 -6.67
N SER A 320 -2.83 14.67 -7.73
CA SER A 320 -2.73 14.22 -9.10
C SER A 320 -2.24 15.31 -10.05
N ALA A 321 -1.55 14.90 -11.10
CA ALA A 321 -1.09 15.68 -12.23
C ALA A 321 -1.83 15.20 -13.49
N ALA A 322 -2.54 16.09 -14.19
CA ALA A 322 -3.26 15.77 -15.41
C ALA A 322 -2.87 16.74 -16.53
N TYR A 323 -2.38 16.19 -17.64
CA TYR A 323 -2.04 16.92 -18.85
C TYR A 323 -3.12 16.77 -19.91
N ASP A 324 -3.63 17.87 -20.44
CA ASP A 324 -4.71 17.88 -21.42
C ASP A 324 -4.24 18.05 -22.88
N GLY A 325 -2.93 18.09 -23.11
CA GLY A 325 -2.33 18.34 -24.43
C GLY A 325 -1.92 19.79 -24.66
N GLU A 326 -2.38 20.71 -23.81
CA GLU A 326 -2.02 22.13 -23.87
C GLU A 326 -1.41 22.60 -22.54
N LYS A 327 -1.97 22.12 -21.43
CA LYS A 327 -1.63 22.56 -20.09
C LYS A 327 -1.63 21.40 -19.11
N LEU A 328 -0.61 21.40 -18.25
CA LEU A 328 -0.52 20.54 -17.09
C LEU A 328 -1.22 21.20 -15.90
N ARG A 329 -2.10 20.44 -15.24
CA ARG A 329 -2.76 20.81 -13.99
C ARG A 329 -2.32 19.89 -12.87
N ILE A 330 -1.85 20.45 -11.76
CA ILE A 330 -1.61 19.71 -10.53
C ILE A 330 -2.67 20.10 -9.50
N LEU A 331 -3.49 19.12 -9.13
CA LEU A 331 -4.40 19.19 -7.99
C LEU A 331 -3.64 18.80 -6.73
N TYR A 332 -3.67 19.65 -5.71
CA TYR A 332 -3.02 19.39 -4.43
C TYR A 332 -3.89 19.84 -3.26
N ARG A 333 -3.70 19.21 -2.10
CA ARG A 333 -4.19 19.76 -0.84
C ARG A 333 -3.21 20.84 -0.40
N GLY A 334 -3.66 22.07 -0.18
CA GLY A 334 -2.84 23.17 0.34
C GLY A 334 -2.75 23.17 1.87
N ARG A 335 -3.89 22.94 2.54
CA ARG A 335 -4.02 22.92 4.01
C ARG A 335 -5.09 21.93 4.45
N ALA A 336 -4.97 21.39 5.66
CA ALA A 336 -5.95 20.46 6.23
C ALA A 336 -7.01 21.12 7.15
N ASN A 337 -6.71 22.27 7.77
CA ASN A 337 -7.66 22.98 8.63
C ASN A 337 -7.42 24.53 8.60
N PRO A 338 -8.39 25.33 8.09
CA PRO A 338 -9.50 24.86 7.26
C PRO A 338 -8.96 24.12 6.04
N ASN A 339 -9.67 23.08 5.56
CA ASN A 339 -9.24 22.31 4.40
C ASN A 339 -9.32 23.21 3.16
N ALA A 340 -8.22 23.30 2.40
CA ALA A 340 -8.18 23.99 1.12
C ALA A 340 -7.50 23.09 0.10
N GLN A 341 -8.20 22.74 -0.97
CA GLN A 341 -7.61 22.09 -2.14
C GLN A 341 -7.44 23.10 -3.25
N CYS A 342 -6.32 22.99 -3.92
CA CYS A 342 -5.80 24.02 -4.79
C CYS A 342 -5.34 23.41 -6.11
N LEU A 343 -5.24 24.25 -7.12
CA LEU A 343 -4.77 23.89 -8.46
C LEU A 343 -3.57 24.77 -8.83
N ILE A 344 -2.54 24.18 -9.42
CA ILE A 344 -1.50 24.95 -10.12
C ILE A 344 -1.40 24.50 -11.57
N GLU A 345 -1.00 25.43 -12.43
CA GLU A 345 -1.01 25.26 -13.87
C GLU A 345 0.37 25.54 -14.47
N SER A 346 0.77 24.73 -15.45
CA SER A 346 2.02 24.92 -16.19
C SER A 346 1.88 24.45 -17.64
N THR A 347 2.63 25.05 -18.56
CA THR A 347 2.73 24.59 -19.97
C THR A 347 4.03 23.81 -20.24
N ASP A 348 5.02 23.90 -19.35
CA ASP A 348 6.33 23.24 -19.49
C ASP A 348 6.62 22.25 -18.36
N GLY A 349 5.79 22.19 -17.32
CA GLY A 349 5.95 21.32 -16.17
C GLY A 349 7.06 21.75 -15.21
N ILE A 350 7.63 22.94 -15.41
CA ILE A 350 8.73 23.49 -14.61
C ILE A 350 8.25 24.77 -13.92
N HIS A 351 7.66 25.69 -14.69
CA HIS A 351 7.16 26.96 -14.19
C HIS A 351 5.66 26.86 -13.96
N PHE A 352 5.26 26.86 -12.68
CA PHE A 352 3.87 26.79 -12.28
C PHE A 352 3.32 28.15 -11.89
N THR A 353 2.07 28.38 -12.27
CA THR A 353 1.28 29.54 -11.86
C THR A 353 0.15 29.09 -10.94
N ARG A 354 -0.23 29.97 -10.02
CA ARG A 354 -1.45 29.84 -9.21
C ARG A 354 -2.53 30.67 -9.90
N PRO A 355 -3.42 30.07 -10.70
CA PRO A 355 -4.47 30.83 -11.37
C PRO A 355 -5.42 31.44 -10.34
N GLU A 356 -5.88 32.68 -10.57
CA GLU A 356 -6.98 33.27 -9.80
C GLU A 356 -8.30 32.69 -10.31
N LEU A 357 -8.83 31.70 -9.60
CA LEU A 357 -9.96 30.89 -10.06
C LEU A 357 -11.32 31.54 -9.78
N GLY A 358 -11.40 32.39 -8.74
CA GLY A 358 -12.65 33.06 -8.36
C GLY A 358 -13.76 32.10 -7.90
N VAL A 359 -13.42 30.87 -7.49
CA VAL A 359 -14.41 29.85 -7.09
C VAL A 359 -14.73 29.93 -5.59
N PHE A 360 -13.72 30.18 -4.77
CA PHE A 360 -13.85 30.32 -3.32
C PHE A 360 -13.11 31.56 -2.85
N GLU A 361 -13.63 32.26 -1.85
CA GLU A 361 -12.89 33.28 -1.11
C GLU A 361 -12.07 32.61 0.00
N TRP A 362 -10.83 33.06 0.24
CA TRP A 362 -10.05 32.62 1.41
C TRP A 362 -10.43 33.46 2.63
N GLU A 363 -10.44 34.78 2.47
CA GLU A 363 -10.98 35.73 3.42
C GLU A 363 -12.17 36.46 2.80
N ALA A 364 -13.20 36.74 3.61
CA ALA A 364 -14.40 37.39 3.10
C ALA A 364 -14.06 38.72 2.41
N GLY A 365 -14.48 38.86 1.15
CA GLY A 365 -14.21 40.05 0.34
C GLY A 365 -12.84 40.11 -0.35
N ASP A 366 -12.05 39.03 -0.33
CA ASP A 366 -10.82 38.93 -1.12
C ASP A 366 -11.07 38.74 -2.64
N GLY A 367 -12.34 38.56 -3.03
CA GLY A 367 -12.77 38.42 -4.41
C GLY A 367 -12.36 37.09 -5.06
N GLY A 368 -11.98 36.09 -4.27
CA GLY A 368 -11.57 34.78 -4.78
C GLY A 368 -10.26 34.81 -5.56
N LYS A 369 -9.37 35.77 -5.26
CA LYS A 369 -8.02 35.90 -5.84
C LYS A 369 -7.07 34.85 -5.30
N ASN A 370 -7.41 33.60 -5.54
CA ASN A 370 -6.70 32.42 -5.08
C ASN A 370 -6.93 31.27 -6.07
N ASN A 371 -6.18 30.19 -5.85
CA ASN A 371 -6.22 28.99 -6.69
C ASN A 371 -6.97 27.82 -6.03
N ILE A 372 -7.94 28.13 -5.16
CA ILE A 372 -8.71 27.14 -4.41
C ILE A 372 -9.83 26.56 -5.29
N VAL A 373 -9.87 25.24 -5.43
CA VAL A 373 -10.93 24.49 -6.13
C VAL A 373 -11.93 23.86 -5.17
N TYR A 374 -11.60 23.79 -3.87
CA TYR A 374 -12.48 23.22 -2.84
C TYR A 374 -12.10 23.68 -1.42
N ARG A 375 -13.10 23.96 -0.55
CA ARG A 375 -12.92 24.35 0.86
C ARG A 375 -14.03 23.79 1.79
N ASN A 376 -13.69 23.42 3.04
CA ASN A 376 -14.62 22.81 4.04
C ASN A 376 -15.27 23.78 5.06
N ASP A 377 -15.31 25.10 4.83
CA ASP A 377 -15.84 26.01 5.86
C ASP A 377 -17.37 25.83 6.08
N PRO A 378 -17.88 25.92 7.33
CA PRO A 378 -19.32 25.92 7.61
C PRO A 378 -20.01 27.11 6.90
N PRO A 379 -21.34 27.05 6.64
CA PRO A 379 -22.02 27.89 5.66
C PRO A 379 -22.10 29.35 6.12
N ARG A 380 -21.08 30.13 5.81
CA ARG A 380 -21.23 31.53 5.43
C ARG A 380 -20.95 31.62 3.94
N LEU A 381 -21.89 31.04 3.18
CA LEU A 381 -22.00 31.11 1.74
C LEU A 381 -22.49 32.52 1.36
N LEU A 382 -21.59 33.35 0.82
CA LEU A 382 -22.00 34.33 -0.17
C LEU A 382 -21.89 33.64 -1.53
N ASP A 383 -23.04 33.67 -2.19
CA ASP A 383 -23.49 32.99 -3.39
C ASP A 383 -23.69 31.47 -3.41
N LYS A 384 -24.85 31.11 -3.94
CA LYS A 384 -25.58 29.86 -3.74
C LYS A 384 -25.61 29.07 -5.06
N ASP A 385 -24.64 28.19 -5.29
CA ASP A 385 -24.70 27.16 -6.34
C ASP A 385 -23.79 25.96 -5.99
N HIS A 386 -24.02 24.70 -6.36
CA HIS A 386 -25.22 23.96 -6.78
C HIS A 386 -25.18 22.48 -6.27
N VAL A 387 -24.06 22.01 -5.70
CA VAL A 387 -23.80 20.57 -5.45
C VAL A 387 -24.09 20.13 -4.01
N ILE A 388 -23.70 20.93 -3.01
CA ILE A 388 -24.04 20.63 -1.59
C ILE A 388 -25.54 20.84 -1.32
N ARG A 389 -26.22 21.70 -2.10
CA ARG A 389 -27.68 21.90 -2.00
C ARG A 389 -28.47 20.63 -2.28
N GLN A 390 -28.12 19.84 -3.31
CA GLN A 390 -28.81 18.59 -3.62
C GLN A 390 -28.69 17.55 -2.48
N LEU A 391 -27.56 17.52 -1.78
CA LEU A 391 -27.34 16.62 -0.64
C LEU A 391 -27.97 17.14 0.67
N LEU A 392 -28.21 18.45 0.79
CA LEU A 392 -28.75 19.10 2.01
C LEU A 392 -30.21 19.54 1.89
N GLU A 393 -30.89 19.24 0.79
CA GLU A 393 -32.29 19.60 0.57
C GLU A 393 -33.24 18.83 1.51
N PRO A 394 -34.33 19.46 2.02
CA PRO A 394 -35.19 18.89 3.06
C PRO A 394 -35.86 17.56 2.70
N GLN A 395 -35.98 17.22 1.42
CA GLN A 395 -36.60 15.97 0.97
C GLN A 395 -35.70 14.73 1.06
N HIS A 396 -34.43 14.86 1.48
CA HIS A 396 -33.48 13.74 1.60
C HIS A 396 -33.04 13.52 3.07
N GLU A 397 -33.99 13.12 3.91
CA GLU A 397 -33.80 12.77 5.33
C GLU A 397 -32.64 11.80 5.55
N GLU A 398 -32.47 10.80 4.67
CA GLU A 398 -31.39 9.81 4.73
C GLU A 398 -29.98 10.41 4.57
N THR A 399 -29.82 11.39 3.67
CA THR A 399 -28.52 12.08 3.49
C THR A 399 -28.18 12.92 4.71
N ARG A 400 -29.17 13.57 5.32
CA ARG A 400 -29.00 14.30 6.59
C ARG A 400 -28.63 13.37 7.74
N GLN A 401 -29.32 12.23 7.85
CA GLN A 401 -29.01 11.19 8.84
C GLN A 401 -27.63 10.58 8.61
N LEU A 402 -27.17 10.39 7.38
CA LEU A 402 -25.80 9.96 7.06
C LEU A 402 -24.77 11.01 7.50
N LEU A 403 -24.99 12.29 7.20
CA LEU A 403 -24.09 13.37 7.57
C LEU A 403 -23.99 13.54 9.10
N GLU A 404 -25.09 13.36 9.83
CA GLU A 404 -25.14 13.39 11.30
C GLU A 404 -24.56 12.11 11.92
N ARG A 405 -24.95 10.92 11.43
CA ARG A 405 -24.44 9.61 11.90
C ARG A 405 -22.92 9.50 11.79
N TYR A 406 -22.34 10.05 10.73
CA TYR A 406 -20.92 9.96 10.44
C TYR A 406 -20.15 11.26 10.73
N ASN A 407 -20.79 12.29 11.29
CA ASN A 407 -20.19 13.58 11.62
C ASN A 407 -19.41 14.21 10.43
N LEU A 408 -19.97 14.13 9.22
CA LEU A 408 -19.28 14.34 7.93
C LEU A 408 -19.09 15.80 7.52
N ARG A 409 -19.37 16.77 8.39
CA ARG A 409 -19.26 18.22 8.07
C ARG A 409 -17.83 18.69 7.75
N SER A 410 -16.81 17.81 7.79
CA SER A 410 -15.40 18.17 7.71
C SER A 410 -14.55 17.40 6.67
N LEU A 411 -15.12 16.52 5.82
CA LEU A 411 -14.31 15.48 5.14
C LEU A 411 -14.51 15.26 3.63
N LEU A 412 -15.34 16.03 2.92
CA LEU A 412 -15.35 15.95 1.46
C LEU A 412 -14.05 16.57 0.90
N TRP A 413 -13.34 15.86 0.02
CA TRP A 413 -12.24 16.41 -0.79
C TRP A 413 -12.12 15.67 -2.13
N ILE A 414 -11.69 16.33 -3.19
CA ILE A 414 -11.39 15.72 -4.50
C ILE A 414 -10.05 15.03 -4.38
N ASN A 415 -10.08 13.70 -4.34
CA ASN A 415 -8.94 12.87 -3.99
C ASN A 415 -8.00 12.60 -5.18
N SER A 416 -8.53 12.64 -6.40
CA SER A 416 -7.77 12.52 -7.64
C SER A 416 -8.49 13.23 -8.79
N MET A 417 -7.72 13.61 -9.81
CA MET A 417 -8.16 14.14 -11.09
C MET A 417 -7.36 13.44 -12.20
N PHE A 418 -8.05 12.99 -13.25
CA PHE A 418 -7.44 12.55 -14.50
C PHE A 418 -8.19 13.17 -15.69
N ARG A 419 -7.47 13.36 -16.80
CA ARG A 419 -8.09 13.68 -18.08
C ARG A 419 -8.74 12.40 -18.61
N ASP A 420 -10.04 12.44 -18.89
CA ASP A 420 -10.72 11.28 -19.43
C ASP A 420 -10.22 11.00 -20.85
N ALA A 421 -9.78 9.76 -21.05
CA ALA A 421 -9.29 9.26 -22.33
C ALA A 421 -10.31 8.38 -23.05
N ASN A 422 -11.50 8.19 -22.47
CA ASN A 422 -12.60 7.53 -23.14
C ASN A 422 -13.07 8.41 -24.33
N PRO A 423 -13.02 7.90 -25.58
CA PRO A 423 -13.45 8.67 -26.76
C PRO A 423 -14.95 9.03 -26.74
N GLU A 424 -15.75 8.37 -25.90
CA GLU A 424 -17.18 8.63 -25.72
C GLU A 424 -17.46 9.67 -24.61
N ALA A 425 -16.45 10.13 -23.88
CA ALA A 425 -16.62 11.13 -22.84
C ALA A 425 -17.04 12.49 -23.43
N GLY A 426 -18.12 13.06 -22.90
CA GLY A 426 -18.62 14.37 -23.32
C GLY A 426 -17.73 15.53 -22.83
N PRO A 427 -17.92 16.75 -23.38
CA PRO A 427 -17.13 17.93 -22.99
C PRO A 427 -17.25 18.30 -21.50
N GLU A 428 -18.40 18.03 -20.87
CA GLU A 428 -18.64 18.22 -19.43
C GLU A 428 -17.91 17.20 -18.53
N GLU A 429 -17.33 16.18 -19.16
CA GLU A 429 -16.65 15.06 -18.51
C GLU A 429 -15.16 14.98 -18.86
N ARG A 430 -14.60 16.07 -19.41
CA ARG A 430 -13.19 16.16 -19.82
C ARG A 430 -12.24 15.72 -18.70
N TYR A 431 -12.56 16.08 -17.46
CA TYR A 431 -11.89 15.60 -16.27
C TYR A 431 -12.84 14.75 -15.43
N LYS A 432 -12.28 13.68 -14.86
CA LYS A 432 -12.95 12.78 -13.93
C LYS A 432 -12.07 12.54 -12.70
N GLY A 433 -12.71 12.09 -11.63
CA GLY A 433 -12.02 11.82 -10.39
C GLY A 433 -12.96 11.26 -9.32
N PHE A 434 -12.42 11.13 -8.11
CA PHE A 434 -13.22 10.79 -6.94
C PHE A 434 -13.22 11.90 -5.91
N ALA A 435 -14.39 12.21 -5.39
CA ALA A 435 -14.56 12.84 -4.10
C ALA A 435 -14.54 11.76 -2.99
N GLN A 436 -13.84 12.01 -1.89
CA GLN A 436 -13.78 11.08 -0.75
C GLN A 436 -14.64 11.59 0.41
N MET A 437 -15.50 10.73 0.96
CA MET A 437 -16.22 10.93 2.24
C MET A 437 -16.27 9.58 2.99
N ALA A 438 -17.48 9.04 3.24
CA ALA A 438 -17.74 7.67 3.73
C ALA A 438 -17.64 6.59 2.62
N GLY A 439 -16.98 6.93 1.52
CA GLY A 439 -16.86 6.17 0.28
C GLY A 439 -16.25 7.04 -0.82
N LEU A 440 -16.09 6.49 -2.02
CA LEU A 440 -15.67 7.25 -3.20
C LEU A 440 -16.88 7.64 -4.05
N TRP A 441 -16.96 8.92 -4.38
CA TRP A 441 -18.02 9.52 -5.15
C TRP A 441 -17.48 9.98 -6.51
N PRO A 442 -18.06 9.55 -7.63
CA PRO A 442 -17.59 9.98 -8.95
C PRO A 442 -17.87 11.47 -9.13
N VAL A 443 -16.86 12.21 -9.56
CA VAL A 443 -16.95 13.63 -9.91
C VAL A 443 -16.47 13.85 -11.35
N THR A 444 -17.10 14.79 -12.05
CA THR A 444 -16.67 15.26 -13.37
C THR A 444 -16.47 16.76 -13.39
N SER A 445 -15.66 17.24 -14.33
CA SER A 445 -15.45 18.65 -14.58
C SER A 445 -15.06 18.92 -16.05
N PRO A 446 -15.60 19.96 -16.69
CA PRO A 446 -15.16 20.39 -18.02
C PRO A 446 -13.76 21.04 -18.02
N ASP A 447 -13.37 21.68 -16.90
CA ASP A 447 -12.20 22.55 -16.81
C ASP A 447 -11.17 22.13 -15.74
N GLY A 448 -11.50 21.12 -14.92
CA GLY A 448 -10.69 20.66 -13.78
C GLY A 448 -10.79 21.59 -12.56
N VAL A 449 -11.63 22.62 -12.63
CA VAL A 449 -11.79 23.67 -11.62
C VAL A 449 -13.16 23.56 -10.95
N ARG A 450 -14.23 23.49 -11.76
CA ARG A 450 -15.62 23.36 -11.28
C ARG A 450 -16.07 21.91 -11.37
N TRP A 451 -16.34 21.31 -10.22
CA TRP A 451 -16.60 19.88 -10.11
C TRP A 451 -18.07 19.59 -9.78
N SER A 452 -18.63 18.59 -10.46
CA SER A 452 -20.00 18.10 -10.27
C SER A 452 -19.98 16.67 -9.77
N LEU A 453 -20.75 16.37 -8.72
CA LEU A 453 -21.02 15.00 -8.29
C LEU A 453 -21.88 14.28 -9.34
N ARG A 454 -21.58 13.01 -9.58
CA ARG A 454 -22.28 12.19 -10.59
C ARG A 454 -23.14 11.08 -10.02
N SER A 455 -23.16 10.94 -8.70
CA SER A 455 -24.00 10.00 -7.98
C SER A 455 -24.60 10.66 -6.72
N ARG A 456 -25.72 10.10 -6.24
CA ARG A 456 -26.38 10.44 -4.96
C ARG A 456 -25.89 9.59 -3.79
N GLU A 457 -25.09 8.57 -4.06
CA GLU A 457 -24.47 7.68 -3.08
C GLU A 457 -23.02 7.33 -3.48
N PRO A 458 -22.15 6.92 -2.54
CA PRO A 458 -20.80 6.50 -2.90
C PRO A 458 -20.86 5.23 -3.78
N THR A 459 -20.11 5.23 -4.87
CA THR A 459 -20.13 4.12 -5.85
C THR A 459 -19.07 3.05 -5.56
N ILE A 460 -18.04 3.38 -4.78
CA ILE A 460 -17.08 2.41 -4.23
C ILE A 460 -17.05 2.56 -2.71
N THR A 461 -17.27 1.44 -2.02
CA THR A 461 -17.27 1.33 -0.55
C THR A 461 -16.31 0.25 -0.08
N GLY A 462 -15.99 0.20 1.23
CA GLY A 462 -15.23 -0.92 1.82
C GLY A 462 -13.70 -0.75 1.90
N GLY A 463 -13.14 0.44 1.66
CA GLY A 463 -11.72 0.73 1.87
C GLY A 463 -11.48 1.92 2.81
N PRO A 464 -10.32 1.98 3.51
CA PRO A 464 -9.86 3.22 4.14
C PRO A 464 -9.35 4.17 3.06
N PHE A 465 -10.23 5.05 2.60
CA PHE A 465 -10.01 5.94 1.46
C PHE A 465 -9.23 7.23 1.80
N ASP A 466 -8.68 7.36 3.02
CA ASP A 466 -7.72 8.40 3.45
C ASP A 466 -6.31 8.19 2.83
N THR A 467 -6.27 7.97 1.52
CA THR A 467 -5.08 7.74 0.69
C THR A 467 -5.28 8.35 -0.71
N THR A 468 -4.36 8.12 -1.65
CA THR A 468 -4.56 8.35 -3.09
C THR A 468 -5.49 7.27 -3.66
N ASN A 469 -6.66 7.68 -4.14
CA ASN A 469 -7.64 6.84 -4.82
C ASN A 469 -7.73 7.32 -6.26
N VAL A 470 -7.18 6.55 -7.17
CA VAL A 470 -6.98 6.96 -8.56
C VAL A 470 -7.95 6.21 -9.46
N ALA A 471 -8.29 6.81 -10.58
CA ALA A 471 -8.93 6.10 -11.67
C ALA A 471 -8.40 6.59 -13.02
N PHE A 472 -8.57 5.77 -14.04
CA PHE A 472 -8.29 6.12 -15.44
C PHE A 472 -9.08 5.21 -16.39
N TRP A 473 -9.20 5.63 -17.65
CA TRP A 473 -9.75 4.81 -18.71
C TRP A 473 -8.69 3.83 -19.25
N ASP A 474 -8.96 2.53 -19.12
CA ASP A 474 -8.19 1.44 -19.71
C ASP A 474 -8.58 1.32 -21.19
N ARG A 475 -7.71 1.80 -22.09
CA ARG A 475 -7.99 1.83 -23.54
C ARG A 475 -8.05 0.44 -24.16
N GLU A 476 -7.28 -0.51 -23.65
CA GLU A 476 -7.19 -1.86 -24.19
C GLU A 476 -8.43 -2.68 -23.83
N ARG A 477 -8.92 -2.54 -22.60
CA ARG A 477 -10.09 -3.27 -22.08
C ARG A 477 -11.40 -2.51 -22.20
N LYS A 478 -11.34 -1.21 -22.51
CA LYS A 478 -12.49 -0.31 -22.64
C LYS A 478 -13.34 -0.26 -21.36
N VAL A 479 -12.66 -0.11 -20.23
CA VAL A 479 -13.27 0.06 -18.91
C VAL A 479 -12.55 1.16 -18.14
N TYR A 480 -13.24 1.84 -17.26
CA TYR A 480 -12.60 2.59 -16.19
C TYR A 480 -12.05 1.63 -15.15
N ARG A 481 -10.85 1.92 -14.67
CA ARG A 481 -10.21 1.18 -13.59
C ARG A 481 -9.95 2.12 -12.42
N ALA A 482 -10.26 1.67 -11.20
CA ALA A 482 -9.99 2.41 -9.98
C ALA A 482 -9.03 1.64 -9.08
N TYR A 483 -8.14 2.35 -8.39
CA TYR A 483 -7.28 1.80 -7.35
C TYR A 483 -7.41 2.59 -6.06
N GLY A 484 -7.57 1.87 -4.96
CA GLY A 484 -7.63 2.44 -3.61
C GLY A 484 -6.89 1.57 -2.62
N ARG A 485 -6.70 2.06 -1.39
CA ARG A 485 -6.07 1.25 -0.33
C ARG A 485 -7.05 0.24 0.24
N LEU A 486 -6.53 -0.92 0.59
CA LEU A 486 -7.16 -1.92 1.42
C LEU A 486 -6.46 -1.94 2.79
N GLY A 487 -7.23 -1.71 3.86
CA GLY A 487 -6.67 -1.45 5.20
C GLY A 487 -5.89 -2.62 5.79
N GLN A 488 -6.34 -3.85 5.52
CA GLN A 488 -5.64 -5.08 5.85
C GLN A 488 -5.86 -6.06 4.70
N GLY A 489 -4.77 -6.41 4.02
CA GLY A 489 -4.73 -7.43 2.98
C GLY A 489 -4.52 -8.83 3.54
N TYR A 490 -4.22 -9.77 2.65
CA TYR A 490 -3.98 -11.19 2.94
C TYR A 490 -3.09 -11.45 4.18
N LYS A 491 -1.99 -10.70 4.34
CA LYS A 491 -1.07 -10.80 5.50
C LYS A 491 -1.29 -9.74 6.58
N ALA A 492 -2.50 -9.22 6.69
CA ALA A 492 -2.89 -8.13 7.61
C ALA A 492 -2.06 -6.84 7.49
N VAL A 493 -1.29 -6.69 6.39
CA VAL A 493 -0.59 -5.46 6.01
C VAL A 493 -1.44 -4.60 5.11
N ARG A 494 -1.18 -3.29 5.07
CA ARG A 494 -1.85 -2.40 4.12
C ARG A 494 -1.47 -2.80 2.69
N THR A 495 -2.46 -2.90 1.83
CA THR A 495 -2.27 -3.24 0.41
C THR A 495 -3.23 -2.43 -0.46
N ILE A 496 -3.34 -2.79 -1.73
CA ILE A 496 -4.11 -2.05 -2.73
C ILE A 496 -5.23 -2.94 -3.25
N GLN A 497 -6.39 -2.34 -3.48
CA GLN A 497 -7.56 -2.95 -4.10
C GLN A 497 -7.90 -2.24 -5.41
N THR A 498 -8.62 -2.95 -6.27
CA THR A 498 -9.09 -2.45 -7.57
C THR A 498 -10.57 -2.76 -7.79
N ALA A 499 -11.18 -1.96 -8.67
CA ALA A 499 -12.52 -2.15 -9.21
C ALA A 499 -12.54 -1.66 -10.67
N GLU A 500 -13.49 -2.15 -11.45
CA GLU A 500 -13.72 -1.76 -12.85
C GLU A 500 -15.14 -1.23 -13.04
N SER A 501 -15.33 -0.39 -14.04
CA SER A 501 -16.63 0.15 -14.43
C SER A 501 -16.64 0.46 -15.93
N GLU A 502 -17.75 0.19 -16.62
CA GLU A 502 -17.88 0.57 -18.04
C GLU A 502 -18.25 2.04 -18.21
N ASP A 503 -18.90 2.65 -17.21
CA ASP A 503 -19.54 3.97 -17.31
C ASP A 503 -19.09 4.98 -16.23
N PHE A 504 -18.15 4.59 -15.37
CA PHE A 504 -17.64 5.35 -14.21
C PHE A 504 -18.63 5.51 -13.05
N LEU A 505 -19.84 4.98 -13.16
CA LEU A 505 -20.90 5.07 -12.14
C LEU A 505 -21.12 3.73 -11.45
N HIS A 506 -21.21 2.65 -12.21
CA HIS A 506 -21.47 1.30 -11.70
C HIS A 506 -20.17 0.52 -11.64
N TRP A 507 -19.69 0.25 -10.43
CA TRP A 507 -18.40 -0.40 -10.19
C TRP A 507 -18.58 -1.85 -9.77
N SER A 508 -17.67 -2.71 -10.23
CA SER A 508 -17.55 -4.07 -9.74
C SER A 508 -17.19 -4.10 -8.24
N ALA A 509 -17.48 -5.23 -7.59
CA ALA A 509 -17.06 -5.42 -6.21
C ALA A 509 -15.53 -5.32 -6.10
N THR A 510 -15.04 -4.61 -5.08
CA THR A 510 -13.59 -4.46 -4.90
C THR A 510 -12.92 -5.81 -4.70
N ARG A 511 -11.69 -5.93 -5.22
CA ARG A 511 -10.81 -7.08 -4.97
C ARG A 511 -9.39 -6.61 -4.68
N GLN A 512 -8.65 -7.34 -3.85
CA GLN A 512 -7.23 -7.09 -3.65
C GLN A 512 -6.46 -7.32 -4.95
N LEU A 513 -5.39 -6.56 -5.17
CA LEU A 513 -4.41 -6.90 -6.19
C LEU A 513 -3.73 -8.24 -5.89
N THR A 514 -3.36 -8.94 -6.96
CA THR A 514 -2.40 -10.04 -6.87
C THR A 514 -1.03 -9.58 -7.31
N PHE A 515 -0.02 -10.25 -6.80
CA PHE A 515 1.36 -9.94 -7.11
C PHE A 515 2.05 -11.14 -7.73
N ALA A 516 2.94 -10.88 -8.68
CA ALA A 516 3.75 -11.93 -9.29
C ALA A 516 4.59 -12.68 -8.24
N PRO A 517 4.98 -13.95 -8.50
CA PRO A 517 5.89 -14.68 -7.62
C PRO A 517 7.16 -13.88 -7.34
N GLY A 518 7.65 -13.94 -6.10
CA GLY A 518 8.81 -13.20 -5.62
C GLY A 518 8.50 -11.77 -5.14
N VAL A 519 7.30 -11.24 -5.36
CA VAL A 519 6.90 -9.95 -4.77
C VAL A 519 6.55 -10.14 -3.29
N PRO A 520 7.19 -9.40 -2.36
CA PRO A 520 6.93 -9.51 -0.93
C PRO A 520 5.47 -9.26 -0.55
N LEU A 521 4.88 -10.18 0.22
CA LEU A 521 3.47 -10.11 0.67
C LEU A 521 3.28 -9.37 2.01
N PHE A 522 4.38 -9.02 2.67
CA PHE A 522 4.39 -8.49 4.03
C PHE A 522 4.84 -7.02 4.13
N GLU A 523 4.72 -6.28 3.02
CA GLU A 523 5.06 -4.86 2.98
C GLU A 523 3.81 -3.99 3.06
N ASP A 524 3.93 -2.90 3.82
CA ASP A 524 2.87 -1.93 4.03
C ASP A 524 2.81 -0.93 2.86
N LEU A 525 1.92 -1.17 1.90
CA LEU A 525 1.71 -0.29 0.74
C LEU A 525 0.63 0.76 1.07
N TYR A 526 1.05 2.01 1.31
CA TYR A 526 0.15 3.06 1.80
C TYR A 526 -0.58 3.80 0.68
N THR A 527 0.12 4.14 -0.40
CA THR A 527 -0.40 4.82 -1.59
C THR A 527 -0.24 3.92 -2.81
N ASN A 528 -0.69 4.36 -4.00
CA ASN A 528 -0.48 3.63 -5.24
C ASN A 528 0.05 4.53 -6.37
N ALA A 529 -0.58 5.67 -6.67
CA ALA A 529 -0.26 6.50 -7.83
C ALA A 529 -0.22 5.71 -9.16
N ALA A 530 -1.18 4.80 -9.37
CA ALA A 530 -1.28 4.02 -10.59
C ALA A 530 -1.64 4.89 -11.81
N SER A 531 -0.99 4.64 -12.94
CA SER A 531 -1.17 5.36 -14.20
C SER A 531 -0.91 4.46 -15.40
N PRO A 532 -1.61 4.65 -16.53
CA PRO A 532 -1.11 4.20 -17.83
C PRO A 532 0.25 4.79 -18.13
N LEU A 533 1.11 4.02 -18.80
CA LEU A 533 2.40 4.49 -19.31
C LEU A 533 2.17 5.24 -20.64
N PRO A 534 2.43 6.55 -20.73
CA PRO A 534 2.20 7.29 -21.97
C PRO A 534 2.96 6.70 -23.17
N GLY A 535 2.26 6.50 -24.29
CA GLY A 535 2.80 5.92 -25.52
C GLY A 535 3.02 4.40 -25.48
N ALA A 536 2.64 3.73 -24.38
CA ALA A 536 2.64 2.29 -24.19
C ALA A 536 1.49 1.90 -23.23
N GLU A 537 0.28 2.36 -23.52
CA GLU A 537 -0.88 2.28 -22.62
C GLU A 537 -1.38 0.85 -22.34
N HIS A 538 -0.83 -0.17 -23.02
CA HIS A 538 -0.99 -1.58 -22.67
C HIS A 538 -0.15 -2.01 -21.44
N ILE A 539 0.64 -1.09 -20.88
CA ILE A 539 1.41 -1.25 -19.64
C ILE A 539 0.99 -0.16 -18.64
N TYR A 540 0.77 -0.58 -17.41
CA TYR A 540 0.51 0.29 -16.25
C TYR A 540 1.73 0.34 -15.36
N VAL A 541 1.97 1.51 -14.79
CA VAL A 541 2.97 1.73 -13.74
C VAL A 541 2.27 2.20 -12.48
N MET A 542 2.85 1.87 -11.34
CA MET A 542 2.36 2.28 -10.03
C MET A 542 3.54 2.55 -9.12
N PHE A 543 3.40 3.53 -8.24
CA PHE A 543 4.42 3.97 -7.31
C PHE A 543 3.97 3.89 -5.83
N PRO A 544 3.76 2.68 -5.28
CA PRO A 544 3.32 2.54 -3.91
C PRO A 544 4.36 3.10 -2.93
N MET A 545 3.89 3.89 -1.96
CA MET A 545 4.69 4.29 -0.80
C MET A 545 4.78 3.09 0.16
N ARG A 546 5.97 2.50 0.28
CA ARG A 546 6.25 1.48 1.31
C ARG A 546 6.51 2.19 2.62
N PHE A 547 5.70 1.87 3.63
CA PHE A 547 5.68 2.59 4.89
C PHE A 547 6.12 1.71 6.06
N LEU A 548 7.27 2.04 6.65
CA LEU A 548 7.84 1.35 7.79
C LEU A 548 7.45 2.11 9.08
N GLN A 549 6.24 1.84 9.57
CA GLN A 549 5.63 2.56 10.70
C GLN A 549 6.39 2.48 12.03
N TRP A 550 7.30 1.52 12.18
CA TRP A 550 8.08 1.30 13.41
C TRP A 550 9.48 1.93 13.39
N ARG A 551 9.96 2.46 12.25
CA ARG A 551 11.27 3.13 12.18
C ARG A 551 11.11 4.63 12.42
N LYS A 552 12.08 5.24 13.11
CA LYS A 552 12.19 6.70 13.29
C LYS A 552 13.64 7.13 13.08
N LYS A 553 13.86 8.11 12.20
CA LYS A 553 15.22 8.65 11.95
C LYS A 553 15.40 10.06 12.52
N VAL A 554 14.37 10.89 12.45
CA VAL A 554 14.40 12.27 12.94
C VAL A 554 13.70 12.33 14.29
N GLU A 555 14.47 12.41 15.37
CA GLU A 555 13.91 12.34 16.74
C GLU A 555 12.95 13.48 17.05
N ALA A 556 13.28 14.70 16.63
CA ALA A 556 12.45 15.88 16.83
C ALA A 556 11.15 15.87 15.99
N HIS A 557 11.05 14.98 14.99
CA HIS A 557 9.84 14.87 14.19
C HIS A 557 8.72 14.24 15.01
N ARG A 558 7.54 14.85 14.97
CA ARG A 558 6.40 14.46 15.81
C ARG A 558 5.91 13.05 15.51
N GLU A 559 6.03 12.64 14.25
CA GLU A 559 5.33 11.47 13.73
C GLU A 559 6.29 10.30 13.54
N MET A 560 5.74 9.10 13.73
CA MET A 560 6.45 7.86 13.55
C MET A 560 6.45 7.41 12.09
N GLY A 561 7.51 6.69 11.72
CA GLY A 561 7.61 5.98 10.46
C GLY A 561 8.53 6.66 9.46
N VAL A 562 9.02 5.84 8.53
CA VAL A 562 9.79 6.29 7.36
C VAL A 562 9.20 5.66 6.11
N SER A 563 9.37 6.32 4.97
CA SER A 563 8.84 5.83 3.70
C SER A 563 9.81 5.97 2.53
N ASP A 564 9.73 5.04 1.58
CA ASP A 564 10.25 5.17 0.22
C ASP A 564 9.13 4.84 -0.79
N ALA A 565 9.39 5.06 -2.09
CA ALA A 565 8.45 4.67 -3.15
C ALA A 565 9.02 3.52 -3.98
N LEU A 566 8.16 2.57 -4.33
CA LEU A 566 8.47 1.39 -5.14
C LEU A 566 8.08 1.62 -6.60
N LEU A 567 8.50 0.73 -7.50
CA LEU A 567 8.03 0.68 -8.90
C LEU A 567 7.32 -0.66 -9.12
N PHE A 568 6.05 -0.60 -9.49
CA PHE A 568 5.24 -1.75 -9.88
C PHE A 568 4.79 -1.60 -11.33
N THR A 569 4.67 -2.73 -12.03
CA THR A 569 4.22 -2.79 -13.43
C THR A 569 3.12 -3.82 -13.61
N SER A 570 2.22 -3.59 -14.54
CA SER A 570 1.17 -4.55 -14.88
C SER A 570 0.73 -4.41 -16.33
N ARG A 571 0.30 -5.51 -16.95
CA ARG A 571 -0.29 -5.54 -18.30
C ARG A 571 -1.80 -5.74 -18.27
N ASP A 572 -2.36 -6.09 -17.12
CA ASP A 572 -3.79 -6.36 -16.94
C ASP A 572 -4.48 -5.53 -15.87
N GLY A 573 -3.71 -4.80 -15.08
CA GLY A 573 -4.20 -3.97 -13.99
C GLY A 573 -4.63 -4.75 -12.75
N TYR A 574 -4.46 -6.07 -12.73
CA TYR A 574 -4.84 -6.97 -11.65
C TYR A 574 -3.65 -7.70 -11.04
N LEU A 575 -2.85 -8.33 -11.89
CA LEU A 575 -1.58 -8.96 -11.55
C LEU A 575 -0.47 -7.93 -11.71
N TRP A 576 0.20 -7.62 -10.61
CA TRP A 576 1.27 -6.64 -10.58
C TRP A 576 2.61 -7.29 -10.28
N SER A 577 3.60 -6.94 -11.10
CA SER A 577 4.98 -7.37 -10.96
C SER A 577 5.81 -6.25 -10.34
N ARG A 578 6.93 -6.62 -9.73
CA ARG A 578 7.93 -5.66 -9.24
C ARG A 578 9.26 -5.88 -9.97
N PRO A 579 9.60 -5.03 -10.95
CA PRO A 579 10.85 -5.14 -11.68
C PRO A 579 12.11 -5.08 -10.79
N SER A 580 12.00 -4.51 -9.59
CA SER A 580 13.07 -4.53 -8.58
C SER A 580 12.55 -4.70 -7.14
N LEU A 581 13.31 -5.49 -6.39
CA LEU A 581 13.48 -5.53 -4.92
C LEU A 581 13.50 -4.20 -4.16
N GLU A 582 14.00 -3.16 -4.80
CA GLU A 582 14.56 -2.02 -4.09
C GLU A 582 13.61 -0.82 -4.06
N GLY A 583 13.86 0.12 -3.13
CA GLY A 583 13.24 1.44 -3.18
C GLY A 583 13.62 2.13 -4.50
N TRP A 584 12.62 2.49 -5.31
CA TRP A 584 12.80 3.17 -6.59
C TRP A 584 13.08 4.65 -6.39
N LEU A 585 12.29 5.32 -5.54
CA LEU A 585 12.59 6.66 -5.05
C LEU A 585 12.92 6.58 -3.55
N ARG A 586 14.20 6.74 -3.22
CA ARG A 586 14.74 6.67 -1.86
C ARG A 586 14.86 8.06 -1.26
N PRO A 587 14.69 8.21 0.07
CA PRO A 587 15.19 9.39 0.78
C PRO A 587 16.68 9.60 0.49
N ASP A 588 17.09 10.84 0.23
CA ASP A 588 18.48 11.20 -0.03
C ASP A 588 19.22 11.57 1.29
N LEU A 589 20.32 12.31 1.19
CA LEU A 589 21.11 12.73 2.36
C LEU A 589 20.36 13.72 3.27
N ASP A 590 19.27 14.33 2.82
CA ASP A 590 18.47 15.25 3.63
C ASP A 590 17.64 14.47 4.66
N SER A 591 17.99 14.64 5.93
CA SER A 591 17.31 13.96 7.05
C SER A 591 15.81 14.22 7.11
N ARG A 592 15.32 15.35 6.58
CA ARG A 592 13.88 15.69 6.53
C ARG A 592 13.07 14.78 5.60
N LYS A 593 13.75 14.09 4.67
CA LYS A 593 13.15 13.04 3.84
C LYS A 593 13.13 11.68 4.54
N TRP A 594 13.71 11.53 5.73
CA TRP A 594 13.63 10.29 6.51
C TRP A 594 12.47 10.34 7.51
N THR A 595 11.29 10.70 7.01
CA THR A 595 10.03 10.83 7.76
C THR A 595 8.91 10.05 7.06
N GLU A 596 7.69 10.11 7.60
CA GLU A 596 6.62 9.17 7.23
C GLU A 596 6.08 9.33 5.81
N ARG A 597 6.38 10.46 5.14
CA ARG A 597 5.86 10.80 3.81
C ARG A 597 6.85 11.62 2.97
N ASN A 598 7.46 10.96 1.99
CA ASN A 598 7.81 11.60 0.70
C ASN A 598 6.96 10.95 -0.38
N TYR A 599 6.12 11.76 -1.01
CA TYR A 599 4.90 11.26 -1.62
C TYR A 599 4.89 11.56 -3.12
N ILE A 600 4.75 10.54 -3.96
CA ILE A 600 4.60 10.69 -5.41
C ILE A 600 3.12 10.91 -5.73
N GLY A 601 2.81 12.02 -6.41
CA GLY A 601 1.48 12.30 -6.94
C GLY A 601 1.11 11.35 -8.08
N CYS A 602 -0.19 11.07 -8.25
CA CYS A 602 -0.65 10.32 -9.42
C CYS A 602 -0.39 11.12 -10.71
N GLY A 603 0.02 10.44 -11.79
CA GLY A 603 0.17 11.03 -13.12
C GLY A 603 1.63 11.04 -13.58
N VAL A 604 1.93 10.15 -14.53
CA VAL A 604 3.16 10.20 -15.32
C VAL A 604 2.89 11.09 -16.52
N VAL A 605 3.62 12.20 -16.63
CA VAL A 605 3.33 13.23 -17.63
C VAL A 605 4.45 13.30 -18.66
N GLN A 606 4.10 13.36 -19.94
CA GLN A 606 5.04 13.62 -21.03
C GLN A 606 4.80 15.03 -21.59
N LEU A 607 5.66 15.97 -21.23
CA LEU A 607 5.69 17.33 -21.79
C LEU A 607 6.88 17.51 -22.72
N ASP A 608 8.00 16.91 -22.36
CA ASP A 608 9.19 16.79 -23.19
C ASP A 608 9.11 15.48 -24.01
N PRO A 609 9.46 15.47 -25.30
CA PRO A 609 9.45 14.25 -26.11
C PRO A 609 10.42 13.17 -25.60
N ASP A 610 11.44 13.53 -24.83
CA ASP A 610 12.55 12.64 -24.47
C ASP A 610 12.44 12.09 -23.04
N GLU A 611 11.60 12.69 -22.19
CA GLU A 611 11.43 12.29 -20.80
C GLU A 611 9.98 12.35 -20.29
N PHE A 612 9.71 11.55 -19.27
CA PHE A 612 8.54 11.67 -18.42
C PHE A 612 8.86 12.49 -17.18
N SER A 613 7.90 13.29 -16.72
CA SER A 613 7.93 14.02 -15.46
C SER A 613 6.97 13.40 -14.44
N LEU A 614 7.44 13.32 -13.20
CA LEU A 614 6.68 12.97 -12.00
C LEU A 614 6.86 14.07 -10.95
N TYR A 615 5.86 14.24 -10.09
CA TYR A 615 5.88 15.29 -9.06
C TYR A 615 5.77 14.69 -7.66
N VAL A 616 6.66 15.12 -6.78
CA VAL A 616 6.84 14.55 -5.44
C VAL A 616 6.71 15.64 -4.40
N THR A 617 5.94 15.37 -3.34
CA THR A 617 5.94 16.20 -2.13
C THR A 617 7.12 15.80 -1.25
N GLU A 618 8.04 16.73 -1.02
CA GLU A 618 9.19 16.57 -0.13
C GLU A 618 9.01 17.40 1.14
N HIS A 619 9.58 16.92 2.25
CA HIS A 619 9.57 17.60 3.55
C HIS A 619 8.15 17.81 4.10
N TYR A 620 7.29 16.81 3.92
CA TYR A 620 5.95 16.82 4.51
C TYR A 620 6.03 17.03 6.04
N ARG A 621 5.19 17.92 6.57
CA ARG A 621 5.17 18.40 7.97
C ARG A 621 6.40 19.16 8.45
N HIS A 622 7.29 19.57 7.53
CA HIS A 622 8.31 20.57 7.81
C HIS A 622 7.92 21.93 7.22
N ASP A 623 8.54 22.99 7.73
CA ASP A 623 8.42 24.37 7.24
C ASP A 623 8.93 24.54 5.79
N THR A 624 9.88 23.71 5.39
CA THR A 624 10.53 23.71 4.07
C THR A 624 9.82 22.84 3.03
N ILE A 625 8.56 22.47 3.26
CA ILE A 625 7.76 21.67 2.31
C ILE A 625 7.74 22.30 0.91
N HIS A 626 7.85 21.45 -0.10
CA HIS A 626 7.83 21.89 -1.50
C HIS A 626 7.48 20.71 -2.43
N PHE A 627 7.15 21.05 -3.68
CA PHE A 627 6.99 20.04 -4.74
C PHE A 627 8.22 20.00 -5.61
N ARG A 628 8.70 18.79 -5.87
CA ARG A 628 9.88 18.48 -6.64
C ARG A 628 9.49 17.79 -7.93
N ARG A 629 10.05 18.23 -9.06
CA ARG A 629 9.98 17.49 -10.31
C ARG A 629 11.06 16.42 -10.34
N TYR A 630 10.69 15.22 -10.79
CA TYR A 630 11.57 14.11 -11.07
C TYR A 630 11.38 13.68 -12.51
N THR A 631 12.45 13.25 -13.19
CA THR A 631 12.36 12.82 -14.59
C THR A 631 12.89 11.43 -14.82
N VAL A 632 12.30 10.77 -15.80
CA VAL A 632 12.70 9.44 -16.28
C VAL A 632 12.79 9.54 -17.79
N ARG A 633 13.83 8.96 -18.39
CA ARG A 633 13.91 8.80 -19.85
C ARG A 633 12.58 8.25 -20.39
N ARG A 634 12.11 8.71 -21.55
CA ARG A 634 10.92 8.13 -22.19
C ARG A 634 11.07 6.61 -22.29
N HIS A 635 10.10 5.89 -21.72
CA HIS A 635 10.06 4.43 -21.58
C HIS A 635 11.26 3.81 -20.84
N GLY A 636 12.02 4.59 -20.07
CA GLY A 636 13.28 4.18 -19.44
C GLY A 636 13.22 3.97 -17.93
N PHE A 637 12.07 3.58 -17.37
CA PHE A 637 12.00 3.17 -15.96
C PHE A 637 12.76 1.85 -15.71
N ALA A 638 12.85 0.97 -16.72
CA ALA A 638 13.67 -0.22 -16.72
C ALA A 638 14.23 -0.51 -18.13
N SER A 639 15.26 -1.35 -18.20
CA SER A 639 15.90 -1.83 -19.44
C SER A 639 16.23 -3.32 -19.33
N LEU A 640 16.44 -3.96 -20.49
CA LEU A 640 17.31 -5.14 -20.54
C LEU A 640 18.76 -4.68 -20.60
N HIS A 641 19.53 -5.01 -19.59
CA HIS A 641 20.91 -4.59 -19.39
C HIS A 641 21.88 -5.74 -19.64
N ALA A 642 22.99 -5.43 -20.33
CA ALA A 642 24.14 -6.29 -20.48
C ALA A 642 25.39 -5.59 -19.91
N SER A 643 26.00 -6.16 -18.88
CA SER A 643 27.33 -5.73 -18.41
C SER A 643 28.44 -6.39 -19.23
N VAL A 644 29.72 -6.02 -19.02
CA VAL A 644 30.88 -6.76 -19.56
C VAL A 644 30.96 -8.14 -18.89
N PRO A 645 31.13 -9.27 -19.62
CA PRO A 645 31.64 -9.42 -20.99
C PRO A 645 30.58 -9.38 -22.12
N GLY A 646 29.35 -8.98 -21.82
CA GLY A 646 28.23 -8.99 -22.76
C GLY A 646 27.28 -10.17 -22.55
N GLY A 647 26.15 -10.09 -23.23
CA GLY A 647 25.06 -11.05 -23.13
C GLY A 647 24.17 -11.04 -24.36
N GLU A 648 23.22 -11.96 -24.38
CA GLU A 648 22.24 -12.06 -25.45
C GLU A 648 20.87 -12.48 -24.94
N PHE A 649 19.84 -12.11 -25.69
CA PHE A 649 18.51 -12.66 -25.48
C PHE A 649 17.76 -12.84 -26.80
N THR A 650 16.73 -13.68 -26.76
CA THR A 650 15.80 -13.89 -27.87
C THR A 650 14.40 -13.54 -27.42
N THR A 651 13.60 -12.99 -28.33
CA THR A 651 12.18 -12.76 -28.07
C THR A 651 11.37 -14.05 -28.24
N ARG A 652 10.16 -14.07 -27.66
CA ARG A 652 9.08 -14.96 -28.09
C ARG A 652 8.80 -14.71 -29.58
N PRO A 653 8.26 -15.70 -30.33
CA PRO A 653 7.76 -15.45 -31.66
C PRO A 653 6.68 -14.37 -31.62
N PHE A 654 6.75 -13.41 -32.54
CA PHE A 654 5.75 -12.35 -32.64
C PHE A 654 5.46 -11.95 -34.09
N THR A 655 4.34 -11.28 -34.30
CA THR A 655 3.99 -10.55 -35.52
C THR A 655 4.03 -9.05 -35.26
N PHE A 656 4.26 -8.26 -36.32
CA PHE A 656 4.31 -6.80 -36.24
C PHE A 656 3.70 -6.14 -37.48
N ARG A 657 3.44 -4.84 -37.38
CA ARG A 657 3.04 -3.93 -38.46
C ARG A 657 4.06 -2.82 -38.59
N GLY A 658 4.37 -2.42 -39.83
CA GLY A 658 5.42 -1.44 -40.14
C GLY A 658 6.51 -2.07 -41.00
N SER A 659 7.55 -1.29 -41.31
CA SER A 659 8.65 -1.69 -42.18
C SER A 659 10.02 -1.33 -41.62
N ARG A 660 10.14 -0.73 -40.44
CA ARG A 660 11.43 -0.40 -39.81
C ARG A 660 11.41 -0.73 -38.33
N LEU A 661 12.42 -1.45 -37.85
CA LEU A 661 12.67 -1.67 -36.42
C LEU A 661 13.33 -0.43 -35.83
N VAL A 662 12.75 0.10 -34.75
CA VAL A 662 13.22 1.30 -34.05
C VAL A 662 13.50 0.95 -32.59
N LEU A 663 14.68 1.33 -32.10
CA LEU A 663 15.13 1.06 -30.73
C LEU A 663 15.29 2.34 -29.92
N ASN A 664 14.94 2.23 -28.64
CA ASN A 664 15.35 3.15 -27.59
C ASN A 664 16.44 2.46 -26.76
N TYR A 665 17.66 2.97 -26.81
CA TYR A 665 18.81 2.32 -26.17
C TYR A 665 19.87 3.32 -25.69
N ALA A 666 20.74 2.85 -24.82
CA ALA A 666 21.98 3.53 -24.44
C ALA A 666 23.12 2.51 -24.34
N THR A 667 24.33 2.90 -24.74
CA THR A 667 25.56 2.12 -24.54
C THR A 667 26.66 3.00 -23.98
N SER A 668 27.70 2.40 -23.42
CA SER A 668 28.97 3.11 -23.31
C SER A 668 29.61 3.34 -24.69
N ALA A 669 30.70 4.10 -24.73
CA ALA A 669 31.46 4.31 -25.97
C ALA A 669 32.10 3.01 -26.51
N ALA A 670 32.38 2.03 -25.64
CA ALA A 670 32.94 0.72 -26.04
C ALA A 670 31.85 -0.33 -26.30
N GLY A 671 30.70 -0.16 -25.64
CA GLY A 671 29.55 -1.05 -25.73
C GLY A 671 28.89 -1.08 -27.11
N PHE A 672 27.91 -1.96 -27.26
CA PHE A 672 27.15 -2.08 -28.49
C PHE A 672 25.85 -2.87 -28.35
N ILE A 673 25.00 -2.73 -29.37
CA ILE A 673 23.85 -3.58 -29.62
C ILE A 673 23.91 -4.09 -31.07
N ARG A 674 23.64 -5.39 -31.24
CA ARG A 674 23.34 -6.02 -32.52
C ARG A 674 22.02 -6.78 -32.47
N VAL A 675 21.32 -6.81 -33.60
CA VAL A 675 20.03 -7.49 -33.72
C VAL A 675 20.01 -8.36 -34.96
N GLU A 676 19.58 -9.61 -34.78
CA GLU A 676 19.28 -10.55 -35.85
C GLU A 676 17.79 -10.87 -35.88
N VAL A 677 17.23 -10.98 -37.09
CA VAL A 677 15.86 -11.45 -37.28
C VAL A 677 15.89 -12.93 -37.63
N GLN A 678 15.10 -13.71 -36.92
CA GLN A 678 14.97 -15.16 -37.09
C GLN A 678 13.54 -15.52 -37.50
N ASP A 679 13.36 -16.68 -38.12
CA ASP A 679 12.04 -17.28 -38.28
C ASP A 679 11.46 -17.75 -36.93
N ALA A 680 10.25 -18.32 -36.95
CA ALA A 680 9.59 -18.80 -35.73
C ALA A 680 10.34 -19.96 -35.04
N ASP A 681 11.12 -20.72 -35.80
CA ASP A 681 11.89 -21.89 -35.36
C ASP A 681 13.28 -21.49 -34.82
N GLY A 682 13.68 -20.22 -35.00
CA GLY A 682 14.94 -19.67 -34.52
C GLY A 682 16.06 -19.72 -35.55
N ASN A 683 15.77 -19.99 -36.82
CA ASN A 683 16.78 -19.93 -37.88
C ASN A 683 17.01 -18.47 -38.33
N PRO A 684 18.26 -18.00 -38.42
CA PRO A 684 18.57 -16.65 -38.92
C PRO A 684 18.12 -16.42 -40.36
N LEU A 685 17.42 -15.32 -40.60
CA LEU A 685 16.99 -14.92 -41.94
C LEU A 685 18.15 -14.26 -42.70
N ALA A 686 18.38 -14.68 -43.95
CA ALA A 686 19.39 -14.06 -44.81
C ALA A 686 19.05 -12.58 -45.08
N GLY A 687 20.05 -11.70 -45.00
CA GLY A 687 19.87 -10.25 -45.08
C GLY A 687 19.61 -9.58 -43.73
N PHE A 688 19.36 -10.36 -42.68
CA PHE A 688 19.03 -9.87 -41.34
C PHE A 688 19.86 -10.55 -40.23
N ARG A 689 21.06 -11.07 -40.56
CA ARG A 689 21.95 -11.75 -39.61
C ARG A 689 22.77 -10.77 -38.77
N LEU A 690 23.31 -11.25 -37.65
CA LEU A 690 24.16 -10.42 -36.76
C LEU A 690 25.36 -9.80 -37.47
N GLU A 691 26.00 -10.53 -38.38
CA GLU A 691 27.18 -10.06 -39.13
C GLU A 691 26.81 -9.05 -40.22
N GLU A 692 25.54 -9.00 -40.61
CA GLU A 692 25.00 -8.11 -41.63
C GLU A 692 24.44 -6.82 -41.00
N MET A 693 24.20 -6.81 -39.69
CA MET A 693 23.64 -5.69 -38.96
C MET A 693 24.68 -4.59 -38.72
N ASP A 694 24.28 -3.34 -38.97
CA ASP A 694 25.11 -2.17 -38.70
C ASP A 694 25.17 -1.94 -37.18
N ARG A 695 26.32 -2.26 -36.57
CA ARG A 695 26.55 -2.20 -35.12
C ARG A 695 26.09 -0.85 -34.54
N LEU A 696 25.21 -0.90 -33.54
CA LEU A 696 24.72 0.29 -32.85
C LEU A 696 25.54 0.56 -31.58
N TYR A 697 25.79 1.84 -31.32
CA TYR A 697 26.38 2.38 -30.11
C TYR A 697 25.95 3.85 -29.98
N GLY A 698 25.85 4.35 -28.75
CA GLY A 698 25.38 5.69 -28.45
C GLY A 698 24.16 5.70 -27.54
N ASN A 699 23.43 6.81 -27.53
CA ASN A 699 22.27 7.01 -26.68
C ASN A 699 21.16 7.69 -27.49
N GLU A 700 20.19 6.90 -27.96
CA GLU A 700 19.18 7.34 -28.92
C GLU A 700 17.81 6.76 -28.54
N LEU A 701 16.75 7.58 -28.68
CA LEU A 701 15.37 7.18 -28.34
C LEU A 701 14.62 6.51 -29.50
N ASP A 702 14.98 6.87 -30.73
CA ASP A 702 14.26 6.48 -31.95
C ASP A 702 15.24 6.02 -33.05
N ARG A 703 16.18 5.14 -32.71
CA ARG A 703 17.18 4.67 -33.67
C ARG A 703 16.62 3.58 -34.58
N VAL A 704 16.56 3.86 -35.88
CA VAL A 704 16.27 2.86 -36.91
C VAL A 704 17.43 1.87 -37.03
N VAL A 705 17.12 0.58 -36.96
CA VAL A 705 18.06 -0.52 -37.19
C VAL A 705 18.22 -0.74 -38.70
N SER A 706 19.44 -1.02 -39.13
CA SER A 706 19.75 -1.36 -40.53
C SER A 706 20.69 -2.55 -40.63
N TRP A 707 20.57 -3.26 -41.75
CA TRP A 707 21.45 -4.35 -42.15
C TRP A 707 22.07 -4.00 -43.50
N ARG A 708 23.40 -3.86 -43.55
CA ARG A 708 24.17 -3.35 -44.70
C ARG A 708 23.62 -2.01 -45.24
N GLY A 709 23.23 -1.12 -44.34
CA GLY A 709 22.62 0.18 -44.66
C GLY A 709 21.14 0.14 -45.03
N GLY A 710 20.52 -1.05 -45.14
CA GLY A 710 19.11 -1.24 -45.47
C GLY A 710 18.23 -1.41 -44.22
N PRO A 711 17.21 -0.56 -43.99
CA PRO A 711 16.34 -0.67 -42.81
C PRO A 711 15.01 -1.40 -43.07
N ASP A 712 14.76 -1.87 -44.29
CA ASP A 712 13.43 -2.36 -44.70
C ASP A 712 13.12 -3.77 -44.21
N LEU A 713 12.01 -3.91 -43.51
CA LEU A 713 11.42 -5.14 -42.98
C LEU A 713 10.02 -5.39 -43.56
N SER A 714 9.60 -4.64 -44.59
CA SER A 714 8.26 -4.73 -45.19
C SER A 714 7.88 -6.17 -45.59
N ALA A 715 8.84 -6.94 -46.13
CA ALA A 715 8.66 -8.33 -46.53
C ALA A 715 8.42 -9.31 -45.35
N LEU A 716 8.68 -8.87 -44.12
CA LEU A 716 8.49 -9.64 -42.89
C LEU A 716 7.25 -9.20 -42.09
N ALA A 717 6.62 -8.09 -42.46
CA ALA A 717 5.42 -7.60 -41.80
C ALA A 717 4.30 -8.67 -41.81
N GLY A 718 3.66 -8.88 -40.65
CA GLY A 718 2.66 -9.93 -40.46
C GLY A 718 3.18 -11.38 -40.42
N LYS A 719 4.47 -11.63 -40.72
CA LYS A 719 5.07 -12.96 -40.54
C LYS A 719 5.50 -13.15 -39.08
N ARG A 720 5.52 -14.41 -38.65
CA ARG A 720 6.01 -14.80 -37.32
C ARG A 720 7.54 -14.79 -37.35
N VAL A 721 8.14 -13.93 -36.55
CA VAL A 721 9.59 -13.78 -36.43
C VAL A 721 10.01 -13.77 -34.97
N ARG A 722 11.31 -13.93 -34.73
CA ARG A 722 11.96 -13.63 -33.45
C ARG A 722 13.07 -12.61 -33.68
N LEU A 723 13.41 -11.86 -32.63
CA LEU A 723 14.62 -11.06 -32.61
C LEU A 723 15.62 -11.69 -31.64
N ARG A 724 16.87 -11.81 -32.08
CA ARG A 724 18.01 -12.12 -31.23
C ARG A 724 18.84 -10.87 -31.05
N PHE A 725 19.00 -10.43 -29.81
CA PHE A 725 19.84 -9.29 -29.44
C PHE A 725 21.15 -9.80 -28.85
N VAL A 726 22.27 -9.23 -29.31
CA VAL A 726 23.59 -9.39 -28.69
C VAL A 726 24.06 -8.01 -28.24
N MET A 727 24.39 -7.89 -26.96
CA MET A 727 24.61 -6.60 -26.30
C MET A 727 25.81 -6.68 -25.36
N GLU A 728 26.55 -5.59 -25.24
CA GLU A 728 27.65 -5.44 -24.28
C GLU A 728 27.68 -4.00 -23.79
N ASP A 729 27.78 -3.82 -22.47
CA ASP A 729 27.81 -2.51 -21.81
C ASP A 729 26.72 -1.57 -22.34
N ALA A 730 25.48 -2.09 -22.30
CA ALA A 730 24.33 -1.55 -23.01
C ALA A 730 23.01 -1.79 -22.27
N ASP A 731 22.09 -0.84 -22.44
CA ASP A 731 20.72 -0.83 -21.99
C ASP A 731 19.77 -0.72 -23.18
N LEU A 732 18.82 -1.67 -23.28
CA LEU A 732 17.72 -1.62 -24.24
C LEU A 732 16.42 -1.32 -23.50
N TYR A 733 15.85 -0.14 -23.72
CA TYR A 733 14.67 0.36 -23.01
C TYR A 733 13.36 -0.02 -23.70
N SER A 734 13.30 0.07 -25.03
CA SER A 734 12.10 -0.30 -25.78
C SER A 734 12.39 -0.60 -27.24
N LEU A 735 11.47 -1.30 -27.89
CA LEU A 735 11.45 -1.47 -29.35
C LEU A 735 10.08 -1.11 -29.94
N ARG A 736 10.04 -0.77 -31.23
CA ARG A 736 8.81 -0.63 -32.00
C ARG A 736 9.03 -0.88 -33.48
N PHE A 737 7.96 -1.15 -34.21
CA PHE A 737 7.96 -1.20 -35.67
C PHE A 737 7.20 0.00 -36.21
N SER A 738 7.89 0.85 -36.97
CA SER A 738 7.32 2.06 -37.57
C SER A 738 7.03 1.85 -39.06
N ALA A 739 6.05 2.58 -39.60
CA ALA A 739 5.87 2.67 -41.04
C ALA A 739 7.07 3.43 -41.65
N GLY A 740 7.53 2.99 -42.83
CA GLY A 740 8.52 3.73 -43.60
C GLY A 740 7.94 5.08 -44.00
N GLY A 741 8.59 6.16 -43.56
CA GLY A 741 8.35 7.52 -44.07
C GLY A 741 8.87 7.70 -45.48
#